data_AF-A0A956F7N3-F1
#
_entry.id   AF-A0A956F7N3-F1
#
_cell.length_a   1.000
_cell.length_b   1.000
_cell.length_c   1.000
_cell.angle_alpha   90.00
_cell.angle_beta   90.00
_cell.angle_gamma   90.00
#
_symmetry.space_group_name_H-M   'P 1'
#
loop_
_entity.id
_entity.type
_entity.pdbx_description
1 polymer ?
#
loop_
_entity_poly.entity_id
_entity_poly.type
_entity_poly.pdbx_seq_one_letter_code
_entity_poly.pdbx_strand_id
1 'polypeptide(L)'
;MNLLSSFLAAGGGDLAGLFPELRGVAGFVEPPVMQDGAAAQFRLFDAFSSFVRLISEAKPTVITLDDLHWSDKPTLQLLQHLARELGRMRVLVVCTYRDTDLVRTHPLSEALANLNRDPGFERVVLRGLSKEETRAYIRGAANLQPSSALVERVYEETEGNPFFLSEVVNLLTQEGTLASESVSDIHIPDGVREALGRRLDRISEEAASLLQVAAVVGREFTFDTMQLLHSGDDDALLNLIEEGLEARVVEEMEQPGRYRFTHALMQETLLGELSTTRRVRLHGQVGEALERRWGDRAEEFASRLATHFSESASLTAAHGSKAVSYLRLSAAQAEARCAWGDAASQYERAIELAREIGSPLDPVDEADILVAMARCYSGALASRPAWRSIRRALALFEESEEFSRYARALAMAMRFPSATLPPAERRAPLLELAIERGDPSDAATRSALLLARADAALILGQIEEARDFIRESEELAKGLGSAFLNAEMLRIHGLLESTRGNQDSAFQLYEAAAREQVAAGNPARAAEALYVLAIGLQHAGRLKEARDALMREQEQGMAAGLTFFLDDSRCKLLGNAVLRGDQNEIQEYLSRPWEPWVWPQGIYASYWALLTGDLDAMESYLPDPSGSGGVPWQTGHILSARAQILALAGDIPRAELERAALEALLPTIEGQSRQLAESDCAYLRIALFGMPPMPSQVEFALSRPAATSWLLFSWVGFQPRQRAEILIAAGHLAAAGSLLAEGLAW
;
A
#
# COMPACT_ATOMS: atom_id res chain seq x y z
N MET A 1 -5.28 -23.05 -34.84
CA MET A 1 -4.36 -22.22 -34.03
C MET A 1 -4.59 -22.55 -32.57
N ASN A 2 -3.52 -22.67 -31.79
CA ASN A 2 -3.59 -22.92 -30.36
C ASN A 2 -4.29 -21.72 -29.69
N LEU A 3 -5.35 -21.94 -28.90
CA LEU A 3 -6.14 -20.87 -28.24
C LEU A 3 -5.22 -19.89 -27.49
N LEU A 4 -4.17 -20.42 -26.85
CA LEU A 4 -3.13 -19.66 -26.16
C LEU A 4 -2.36 -18.74 -27.11
N SER A 5 -1.91 -19.23 -28.27
CA SER A 5 -1.18 -18.42 -29.26
C SER A 5 -2.02 -17.28 -29.83
N SER A 6 -3.33 -17.51 -30.04
CA SER A 6 -4.25 -16.46 -30.49
C SER A 6 -4.51 -15.41 -29.40
N PHE A 7 -4.60 -15.83 -28.13
CA PHE A 7 -4.75 -14.92 -27.00
C PHE A 7 -3.52 -14.03 -26.80
N LEU A 8 -2.32 -14.63 -26.83
CA LEU A 8 -1.06 -13.90 -26.70
C LEU A 8 -0.88 -12.87 -27.83
N ALA A 9 -1.29 -13.22 -29.06
CA ALA A 9 -1.23 -12.31 -30.21
C ALA A 9 -2.24 -11.16 -30.13
N ALA A 10 -3.31 -11.31 -29.35
CA ALA A 10 -4.36 -10.31 -29.16
C ALA A 10 -4.11 -9.37 -27.96
N GLY A 11 -2.89 -9.36 -27.40
CA GLY A 11 -2.52 -8.52 -26.26
C GLY A 11 -2.53 -9.22 -24.91
N GLY A 12 -2.56 -10.56 -24.88
CA GLY A 12 -2.45 -11.35 -23.64
C GLY A 12 -1.05 -11.40 -23.01
N GLY A 13 -0.12 -10.52 -23.43
CA GLY A 13 1.28 -10.53 -23.02
C GLY A 13 1.51 -10.26 -21.54
N ASP A 14 0.60 -9.54 -20.88
CA ASP A 14 0.69 -9.26 -19.43
C ASP A 14 0.69 -10.56 -18.59
N LEU A 15 0.12 -11.68 -19.08
CA LEU A 15 0.19 -12.99 -18.40
C LEU A 15 1.62 -13.49 -18.13
N ALA A 16 2.62 -13.01 -18.87
CA ALA A 16 4.02 -13.35 -18.62
C ALA A 16 4.49 -12.90 -17.23
N GLY A 17 3.78 -11.98 -16.57
CA GLY A 17 4.00 -11.64 -15.17
C GLY A 17 3.68 -12.78 -14.19
N LEU A 18 2.79 -13.72 -14.54
CA LEU A 18 2.50 -14.92 -13.73
C LEU A 18 3.20 -16.17 -14.28
N PHE A 19 3.35 -16.26 -15.60
CA PHE A 19 3.91 -17.42 -16.30
C PHE A 19 5.04 -16.96 -17.24
N PRO A 20 6.27 -16.75 -16.72
CA PRO A 20 7.39 -16.24 -17.51
C PRO A 20 7.72 -17.07 -18.75
N GLU A 21 7.39 -18.37 -18.74
CA GLU A 21 7.61 -19.32 -19.83
C GLU A 21 6.82 -18.93 -21.10
N LEU A 22 5.76 -18.12 -20.97
CA LEU A 22 4.96 -17.64 -22.09
C LEU A 22 5.73 -16.74 -23.06
N ARG A 23 6.85 -16.12 -22.63
CA ARG A 23 7.72 -15.32 -23.51
C ARG A 23 8.32 -16.11 -24.68
N GLY A 24 8.42 -17.44 -24.54
CA GLY A 24 8.90 -18.34 -25.60
C GLY A 24 7.82 -18.85 -26.55
N VAL A 25 6.55 -18.48 -26.35
CA VAL A 25 5.41 -19.04 -27.10
C VAL A 25 5.13 -18.23 -28.37
N ALA A 26 4.86 -18.93 -29.48
CA ALA A 26 4.53 -18.30 -30.76
C ALA A 26 3.28 -17.40 -30.64
N GLY A 27 3.41 -16.15 -31.11
CA GLY A 27 2.37 -15.12 -31.02
C GLY A 27 2.49 -14.20 -29.80
N PHE A 28 3.49 -14.38 -28.93
CA PHE A 28 3.75 -13.48 -27.82
C PHE A 28 4.11 -12.07 -28.31
N VAL A 29 3.45 -11.06 -27.74
CA VAL A 29 3.75 -9.64 -27.91
C VAL A 29 4.09 -9.11 -26.53
N GLU A 30 5.31 -8.57 -26.36
CA GLU A 30 5.73 -8.00 -25.08
C GLU A 30 4.77 -6.86 -24.71
N PRO A 31 4.18 -6.87 -23.50
CA PRO A 31 3.32 -5.79 -23.07
C PRO A 31 4.15 -4.49 -23.00
N PRO A 32 3.53 -3.32 -23.26
CA PRO A 32 4.21 -2.04 -23.11
C PRO A 32 4.77 -1.93 -21.68
N VAL A 33 6.05 -1.56 -21.58
CA VAL A 33 6.72 -1.35 -20.28
C VAL A 33 6.00 -0.21 -19.58
N MET A 34 5.13 -0.56 -18.64
CA MET A 34 4.51 0.42 -17.79
C MET A 34 5.35 0.60 -16.55
N GLN A 35 5.77 1.84 -16.35
CA GLN A 35 6.51 2.21 -15.16
C GLN A 35 5.61 2.33 -13.91
N ASP A 36 4.30 2.05 -14.00
CA ASP A 36 3.34 2.12 -12.89
C ASP A 36 2.76 0.74 -12.54
N GLY A 37 2.84 0.39 -11.25
CA GLY A 37 2.57 -0.94 -10.71
C GLY A 37 1.10 -1.26 -10.49
N ALA A 38 0.24 -0.26 -10.21
CA ALA A 38 -1.19 -0.49 -10.02
C ALA A 38 -1.89 -0.79 -11.36
N ALA A 39 -1.58 -0.01 -12.39
CA ALA A 39 -2.05 -0.27 -13.76
C ALA A 39 -1.47 -1.58 -14.34
N ALA A 40 -0.22 -1.94 -13.99
CA ALA A 40 0.37 -3.22 -14.37
C ALA A 40 -0.33 -4.40 -13.69
N GLN A 41 -0.59 -4.33 -12.38
CA GLN A 41 -1.33 -5.37 -11.65
C GLN A 41 -2.76 -5.52 -12.18
N PHE A 42 -3.44 -4.41 -12.46
CA PHE A 42 -4.78 -4.43 -13.05
C PHE A 42 -4.79 -5.12 -14.42
N ARG A 43 -3.85 -4.79 -15.32
CA ARG A 43 -3.74 -5.49 -16.61
C ARG A 43 -3.41 -6.96 -16.45
N LEU A 44 -2.55 -7.31 -15.50
CA LEU A 44 -2.25 -8.72 -15.20
C LEU A 44 -3.52 -9.47 -14.79
N PHE A 45 -4.33 -8.87 -13.91
CA PHE A 45 -5.58 -9.46 -13.45
C PHE A 45 -6.62 -9.55 -14.58
N ASP A 46 -6.75 -8.51 -15.41
CA ASP A 46 -7.61 -8.49 -16.59
C ASP A 46 -7.19 -9.54 -17.63
N ALA A 47 -5.88 -9.69 -17.87
CA ALA A 47 -5.33 -10.69 -18.77
C ALA A 47 -5.60 -12.11 -18.24
N PHE A 48 -5.43 -12.33 -16.94
CA PHE A 48 -5.79 -13.59 -16.30
C PHE A 48 -7.28 -13.91 -16.41
N SER A 49 -8.15 -12.96 -16.07
CA SER A 49 -9.61 -13.12 -16.21
C SER A 49 -10.03 -13.39 -17.64
N SER A 50 -9.44 -12.69 -18.61
CA SER A 50 -9.70 -12.89 -20.04
C SER A 50 -9.25 -14.26 -20.52
N PHE A 51 -8.13 -14.76 -20.00
CA PHE A 51 -7.66 -16.11 -20.30
C PHE A 51 -8.57 -17.19 -19.72
N VAL A 52 -9.00 -17.04 -18.46
CA VAL A 52 -9.98 -17.94 -17.82
C VAL A 52 -11.31 -17.93 -18.60
N ARG A 53 -11.78 -16.74 -19.04
CA ARG A 53 -12.97 -16.61 -19.88
C ARG A 53 -12.83 -17.40 -21.17
N LEU A 54 -11.70 -17.27 -21.87
CA LEU A 54 -11.42 -17.99 -23.10
C LEU A 54 -11.45 -19.51 -22.92
N ILE A 55 -10.88 -20.03 -21.83
CA ILE A 55 -10.97 -21.47 -21.50
C ILE A 55 -12.44 -21.85 -21.27
N SER A 56 -13.18 -21.03 -20.53
CA SER A 56 -14.58 -21.26 -20.20
C SER A 56 -15.50 -21.25 -21.42
N GLU A 57 -15.16 -20.52 -22.49
CA GLU A 57 -15.87 -20.50 -23.79
C GLU A 57 -15.68 -21.79 -24.59
N ALA A 58 -14.56 -22.49 -24.40
CA ALA A 58 -14.36 -23.81 -24.98
C ALA A 58 -15.11 -24.89 -24.20
N LYS A 59 -15.00 -24.91 -22.86
CA LYS A 59 -15.66 -25.89 -21.98
C LYS A 59 -16.00 -25.30 -20.61
N PRO A 60 -17.13 -25.69 -19.98
CA PRO A 60 -17.37 -25.37 -18.57
C PRO A 60 -16.20 -25.85 -17.70
N THR A 61 -15.73 -25.01 -16.79
CA THR A 61 -14.49 -25.23 -16.03
C THR A 61 -14.76 -25.11 -14.53
N VAL A 62 -14.24 -26.06 -13.75
CA VAL A 62 -14.20 -25.97 -12.28
C VAL A 62 -12.76 -25.71 -11.87
N ILE A 63 -12.53 -24.65 -11.09
CA ILE A 63 -11.24 -24.29 -10.52
C ILE A 63 -11.31 -24.54 -9.02
N THR A 64 -10.51 -25.47 -8.52
CA THR A 64 -10.42 -25.77 -7.08
C THR A 64 -9.16 -25.16 -6.50
N LEU A 65 -9.32 -24.30 -5.49
CA LEU A 65 -8.22 -23.68 -4.74
C LEU A 65 -8.23 -24.26 -3.32
N ASP A 66 -7.25 -25.11 -3.03
CA ASP A 66 -7.12 -25.75 -1.72
C ASP A 66 -6.28 -24.89 -0.76
N ASP A 67 -6.55 -24.96 0.54
CA ASP A 67 -5.80 -24.28 1.60
C ASP A 67 -5.66 -22.74 1.41
N LEU A 68 -6.73 -22.05 0.99
CA LEU A 68 -6.74 -20.60 0.67
C LEU A 68 -6.25 -19.69 1.82
N HIS A 69 -6.35 -20.15 3.07
CA HIS A 69 -5.82 -19.46 4.24
C HIS A 69 -4.29 -19.24 4.21
N TRP A 70 -3.54 -19.98 3.40
CA TRP A 70 -2.10 -19.76 3.21
C TRP A 70 -1.76 -18.88 2.01
N SER A 71 -2.77 -18.39 1.28
CA SER A 71 -2.55 -17.52 0.14
C SER A 71 -2.06 -16.14 0.55
N ASP A 72 -1.13 -15.60 -0.22
CA ASP A 72 -0.66 -14.23 -0.15
C ASP A 72 -1.78 -13.25 -0.57
N LYS A 73 -1.63 -11.99 -0.13
CA LYS A 73 -2.62 -10.93 -0.39
C LYS A 73 -2.85 -10.70 -1.91
N PRO A 74 -1.82 -10.65 -2.78
CA PRO A 74 -2.01 -10.55 -4.23
C PRO A 74 -2.88 -11.67 -4.83
N THR A 75 -2.66 -12.93 -4.44
CA THR A 75 -3.50 -14.06 -4.91
C THR A 75 -4.96 -13.88 -4.50
N LEU A 76 -5.21 -13.44 -3.27
CA LEU A 76 -6.57 -13.14 -2.78
C LEU A 76 -7.22 -11.96 -3.51
N GLN A 77 -6.43 -10.96 -3.93
CA GLN A 77 -6.91 -9.85 -4.74
C GLN A 77 -7.25 -10.28 -6.16
N LEU A 78 -6.43 -11.15 -6.77
CA LEU A 78 -6.72 -11.74 -8.08
C LEU A 78 -8.02 -12.57 -8.04
N LEU A 79 -8.22 -13.37 -6.98
CA LEU A 79 -9.45 -14.13 -6.77
C LEU A 79 -10.67 -13.20 -6.67
N GLN A 80 -10.58 -12.11 -5.90
CA GLN A 80 -11.66 -11.11 -5.80
C GLN A 80 -11.93 -10.41 -7.14
N HIS A 81 -10.89 -10.13 -7.91
CA HIS A 81 -11.03 -9.54 -9.24
C HIS A 81 -11.75 -10.53 -10.19
N LEU A 82 -11.32 -11.80 -10.24
CA LEU A 82 -11.96 -12.83 -11.04
C LEU A 82 -13.42 -13.04 -10.64
N ALA A 83 -13.71 -13.07 -9.33
CA ALA A 83 -15.06 -13.30 -8.79
C ALA A 83 -16.10 -12.35 -9.37
N ARG A 84 -15.76 -11.06 -9.55
CA ARG A 84 -16.65 -10.02 -10.11
C ARG A 84 -17.06 -10.29 -11.55
N GLU A 85 -16.27 -11.08 -12.28
CA GLU A 85 -16.53 -11.42 -13.68
C GLU A 85 -17.16 -12.82 -13.84
N LEU A 86 -17.15 -13.67 -12.81
CA LEU A 86 -17.62 -15.06 -12.88
C LEU A 86 -19.07 -15.19 -13.33
N GLY A 87 -19.94 -14.24 -12.96
CA GLY A 87 -21.35 -14.22 -13.38
C GLY A 87 -21.56 -14.16 -14.90
N ARG A 88 -20.51 -13.84 -15.68
CA ARG A 88 -20.52 -13.80 -17.15
C ARG A 88 -19.77 -14.99 -17.78
N MET A 89 -19.25 -15.91 -16.98
CA MET A 89 -18.41 -17.03 -17.44
C MET A 89 -19.05 -18.38 -17.11
N ARG A 90 -18.60 -19.45 -17.79
CA ARG A 90 -18.98 -20.84 -17.45
C ARG A 90 -17.97 -21.46 -16.49
N VAL A 91 -17.72 -20.77 -15.37
CA VAL A 91 -16.68 -21.13 -14.40
C VAL A 91 -17.30 -21.26 -13.01
N LEU A 92 -16.95 -22.34 -12.31
CA LEU A 92 -17.19 -22.51 -10.87
C LEU A 92 -15.84 -22.49 -10.16
N VAL A 93 -15.68 -21.60 -9.17
CA VAL A 93 -14.49 -21.58 -8.31
C VAL A 93 -14.86 -22.15 -6.95
N VAL A 94 -14.17 -23.21 -6.54
CA VAL A 94 -14.35 -23.86 -5.23
C VAL A 94 -13.10 -23.57 -4.40
N CYS A 95 -13.28 -22.93 -3.26
CA CYS A 95 -12.17 -22.61 -2.34
C CYS A 95 -12.35 -23.33 -1.02
N THR A 96 -11.29 -23.93 -0.50
CA THR A 96 -11.26 -24.52 0.86
C THR A 96 -10.34 -23.68 1.76
N TYR A 97 -10.67 -23.57 3.04
CA TYR A 97 -9.80 -22.92 4.03
C TYR A 97 -10.17 -23.35 5.45
N ARG A 98 -9.28 -23.08 6.41
CA ARG A 98 -9.48 -23.38 7.84
C ARG A 98 -9.99 -22.15 8.57
N ASP A 99 -11.15 -22.26 9.22
CA ASP A 99 -11.77 -21.14 9.96
C ASP A 99 -11.00 -20.83 11.27
N THR A 100 -10.31 -21.82 11.85
CA THR A 100 -9.52 -21.66 13.08
C THR A 100 -8.29 -20.77 12.93
N ASP A 101 -7.76 -20.68 11.71
CA ASP A 101 -6.50 -19.96 11.43
C ASP A 101 -6.78 -18.49 11.02
N LEU A 102 -8.04 -18.11 10.92
CA LEU A 102 -8.49 -16.76 10.58
C LEU A 102 -8.56 -15.87 11.83
N VAL A 103 -7.42 -15.29 12.20
CA VAL A 103 -7.41 -14.15 13.13
C VAL A 103 -8.09 -12.95 12.44
N ARG A 104 -8.69 -12.03 13.21
CA ARG A 104 -9.40 -10.84 12.66
C ARG A 104 -8.57 -10.01 11.67
N THR A 105 -7.24 -10.04 11.76
CA THR A 105 -6.30 -9.31 10.91
C THR A 105 -5.84 -10.09 9.68
N HIS A 106 -6.26 -11.34 9.51
CA HIS A 106 -5.80 -12.18 8.40
C HIS A 106 -6.31 -11.65 7.04
N PRO A 107 -5.49 -11.58 5.98
CA PRO A 107 -5.89 -11.06 4.66
C PRO A 107 -7.12 -11.76 4.06
N LEU A 108 -7.24 -13.08 4.25
CA LEU A 108 -8.40 -13.85 3.80
C LEU A 108 -9.71 -13.40 4.48
N SER A 109 -9.68 -12.90 5.71
CA SER A 109 -10.88 -12.39 6.40
C SER A 109 -11.47 -11.18 5.67
N GLU A 110 -10.62 -10.26 5.22
CA GLU A 110 -11.02 -9.10 4.41
C GLU A 110 -11.55 -9.55 3.04
N ALA A 111 -10.84 -10.48 2.39
CA ALA A 111 -11.25 -11.02 1.08
C ALA A 111 -12.63 -11.69 1.13
N LEU A 112 -12.90 -12.52 2.15
CA LEU A 112 -14.19 -13.17 2.35
C LEU A 112 -15.30 -12.15 2.62
N ALA A 113 -15.02 -11.09 3.38
CA ALA A 113 -15.99 -10.02 3.64
C ALA A 113 -16.38 -9.27 2.35
N ASN A 114 -15.41 -9.08 1.44
CA ASN A 114 -15.65 -8.47 0.13
C ASN A 114 -16.43 -9.41 -0.80
N LEU A 115 -16.05 -10.69 -0.86
CA LEU A 115 -16.72 -11.71 -1.67
C LEU A 115 -18.17 -11.96 -1.23
N ASN A 116 -18.47 -11.85 0.07
CA ASN A 116 -19.82 -12.01 0.60
C ASN A 116 -20.83 -10.96 0.10
N ARG A 117 -20.36 -9.89 -0.55
CA ARG A 117 -21.21 -8.90 -1.21
C ARG A 117 -21.60 -9.30 -2.64
N ASP A 118 -20.94 -10.32 -3.20
CA ASP A 118 -21.19 -10.81 -4.55
C ASP A 118 -22.36 -11.82 -4.54
N PRO A 119 -23.39 -11.66 -5.39
CA PRO A 119 -24.52 -12.59 -5.45
C PRO A 119 -24.15 -14.01 -5.89
N GLY A 120 -22.98 -14.22 -6.50
CA GLY A 120 -22.47 -15.55 -6.88
C GLY A 120 -21.72 -16.29 -5.77
N PHE A 121 -21.58 -15.69 -4.58
CA PHE A 121 -20.80 -16.26 -3.48
C PHE A 121 -21.67 -17.12 -2.54
N GLU A 122 -21.23 -18.35 -2.29
CA GLU A 122 -21.82 -19.25 -1.29
C GLU A 122 -20.73 -19.77 -0.34
N ARG A 123 -20.98 -19.69 0.97
CA ARG A 123 -20.09 -20.23 2.01
C ARG A 123 -20.72 -21.47 2.63
N VAL A 124 -20.12 -22.63 2.40
CA VAL A 124 -20.51 -23.90 3.02
C VAL A 124 -19.64 -24.14 4.25
N VAL A 125 -20.25 -24.06 5.44
CA VAL A 125 -19.55 -24.35 6.70
C VAL A 125 -19.57 -25.85 6.96
N LEU A 126 -18.40 -26.50 6.86
CA LEU A 126 -18.25 -27.90 7.21
C LEU A 126 -18.14 -28.06 8.74
N ARG A 127 -18.95 -28.95 9.30
CA ARG A 127 -18.90 -29.35 10.72
C ARG A 127 -18.37 -30.78 10.82
N GLY A 128 -18.04 -31.21 12.04
CA GLY A 128 -17.79 -32.63 12.31
C GLY A 128 -18.99 -33.49 11.90
N LEU A 129 -18.71 -34.73 11.50
CA LEU A 129 -19.71 -35.75 11.19
C LEU A 129 -20.56 -36.01 12.43
N SER A 130 -21.88 -36.09 12.26
CA SER A 130 -22.82 -36.52 13.29
C SER A 130 -22.56 -37.97 13.73
N LYS A 131 -23.13 -38.39 14.87
CA LYS A 131 -23.05 -39.79 15.34
C LYS A 131 -23.53 -40.78 14.27
N GLU A 132 -24.58 -40.44 13.53
CA GLU A 132 -25.14 -41.24 12.45
C GLU A 132 -24.18 -41.33 11.26
N GLU A 133 -23.56 -40.22 10.87
CA GLU A 133 -22.56 -40.17 9.81
C GLU A 133 -21.27 -40.91 10.20
N THR A 134 -20.85 -40.82 11.47
CA THR A 134 -19.74 -41.60 12.04
C THR A 134 -20.02 -43.09 11.97
N ARG A 135 -21.24 -43.53 12.31
CA ARG A 135 -21.66 -44.93 12.13
C ARG A 135 -21.60 -45.35 10.67
N ALA A 136 -22.09 -44.52 9.76
CA ALA A 136 -22.06 -44.78 8.32
C ALA A 136 -20.62 -44.87 7.80
N TYR A 137 -19.74 -43.99 8.28
CA TYR A 137 -18.31 -43.99 7.96
C TYR A 137 -17.63 -45.28 8.41
N ILE A 138 -17.76 -45.66 9.68
CA ILE A 138 -17.15 -46.90 10.22
C ILE A 138 -17.64 -48.12 9.43
N ARG A 139 -18.94 -48.17 9.12
CA ARG A 139 -19.53 -49.24 8.32
C ARG A 139 -18.92 -49.34 6.93
N GLY A 140 -18.73 -48.20 6.26
CA GLY A 140 -18.13 -48.15 4.93
C GLY A 140 -16.65 -48.50 4.93
N ALA A 141 -15.89 -47.96 5.89
CA ALA A 141 -14.44 -48.11 5.96
C ALA A 141 -13.99 -49.53 6.36
N ALA A 142 -14.69 -50.16 7.32
CA ALA A 142 -14.32 -51.47 7.85
C ALA A 142 -15.23 -52.61 7.36
N ASN A 143 -16.21 -52.31 6.50
CA ASN A 143 -17.18 -53.26 5.96
C ASN A 143 -17.87 -54.14 7.03
N LEU A 144 -18.13 -53.56 8.21
CA LEU A 144 -18.73 -54.23 9.37
C LEU A 144 -19.84 -53.37 9.99
N GLN A 145 -20.69 -53.98 10.82
CA GLN A 145 -21.69 -53.22 11.59
C GLN A 145 -21.12 -52.89 12.99
N PRO A 146 -20.75 -51.63 13.26
CA PRO A 146 -20.21 -51.28 14.58
C PRO A 146 -21.33 -51.28 15.62
N SER A 147 -20.99 -51.69 16.86
CA SER A 147 -21.91 -51.60 17.99
C SER A 147 -22.22 -50.13 18.30
N SER A 148 -23.39 -49.85 18.90
CA SER A 148 -23.75 -48.46 19.26
C SER A 148 -22.78 -47.87 20.27
N ALA A 149 -22.29 -48.69 21.20
CA ALA A 149 -21.32 -48.27 22.22
C ALA A 149 -19.95 -47.91 21.61
N LEU A 150 -19.50 -48.63 20.58
CA LEU A 150 -18.29 -48.29 19.85
C LEU A 150 -18.45 -46.95 19.10
N VAL A 151 -19.57 -46.77 18.40
CA VAL A 151 -19.86 -45.49 17.70
C VAL A 151 -19.88 -44.33 18.68
N GLU A 152 -20.50 -44.51 19.85
CA GLU A 152 -20.58 -43.49 20.89
C GLU A 152 -19.19 -43.13 21.42
N ARG A 153 -18.38 -44.12 21.79
CA ARG A 153 -17.01 -43.90 22.27
C ARG A 153 -16.12 -43.24 21.22
N VAL A 154 -16.17 -43.71 19.97
CA VAL A 154 -15.40 -43.12 18.86
C VAL A 154 -15.87 -41.69 18.59
N TYR A 155 -17.17 -41.41 18.64
CA TYR A 155 -17.68 -40.06 18.45
C TYR A 155 -17.31 -39.11 19.60
N GLU A 156 -17.35 -39.56 20.85
CA GLU A 156 -16.96 -38.77 22.02
C GLU A 156 -15.50 -38.30 21.93
N GLU A 157 -14.60 -39.19 21.51
CA GLU A 157 -13.18 -38.86 21.40
C GLU A 157 -12.86 -38.05 20.13
N THR A 158 -13.54 -38.34 19.01
CA THR A 158 -13.24 -37.67 17.74
C THR A 158 -14.00 -36.36 17.54
N GLU A 159 -15.08 -36.14 18.31
CA GLU A 159 -16.08 -35.09 18.12
C GLU A 159 -16.58 -34.99 16.67
N GLY A 160 -16.58 -36.13 15.94
CA GLY A 160 -16.97 -36.19 14.53
C GLY A 160 -15.92 -35.64 13.55
N ASN A 161 -14.71 -35.31 13.97
CA ASN A 161 -13.65 -34.88 13.07
C ASN A 161 -13.33 -35.99 12.05
N PRO A 162 -13.59 -35.81 10.73
CA PRO A 162 -13.42 -36.88 9.74
C PRO A 162 -11.99 -37.43 9.68
N PHE A 163 -11.00 -36.56 9.88
CA PHE A 163 -9.59 -36.96 9.90
C PHE A 163 -9.31 -37.83 11.12
N PHE A 164 -9.66 -37.36 12.32
CA PHE A 164 -9.42 -38.13 13.54
C PHE A 164 -10.22 -39.44 13.55
N LEU A 165 -11.45 -39.41 13.06
CA LEU A 165 -12.28 -40.59 12.88
C LEU A 165 -11.61 -41.62 11.97
N SER A 166 -11.06 -41.19 10.83
CA SER A 166 -10.31 -42.08 9.95
C SER A 166 -9.13 -42.73 10.66
N GLU A 167 -8.46 -41.99 11.55
CA GLU A 167 -7.34 -42.51 12.33
C GLU A 167 -7.74 -43.54 13.36
N VAL A 168 -8.74 -43.23 14.17
CA VAL A 168 -9.26 -44.15 15.17
C VAL A 168 -9.76 -45.43 14.50
N VAL A 169 -10.51 -45.33 13.39
CA VAL A 169 -10.99 -46.52 12.68
C VAL A 169 -9.85 -47.35 12.10
N ASN A 170 -8.83 -46.74 11.51
CA ASN A 170 -7.67 -47.47 10.99
C ASN A 170 -6.90 -48.18 12.12
N LEU A 171 -6.66 -47.49 13.23
CA LEU A 171 -5.99 -48.05 14.42
C LEU A 171 -6.73 -49.30 14.93
N LEU A 172 -8.04 -49.17 15.14
CA LEU A 172 -8.88 -50.25 15.63
C LEU A 172 -9.02 -51.41 14.62
N THR A 173 -8.83 -51.13 13.32
CA THR A 173 -8.81 -52.17 12.27
C THR A 173 -7.55 -53.00 12.38
N GLN A 174 -6.41 -52.33 12.56
CA GLN A 174 -5.10 -52.98 12.68
C GLN A 174 -4.96 -53.78 13.98
N GLU A 175 -5.49 -53.25 15.08
CA GLU A 175 -5.53 -53.97 16.37
C GLU A 175 -6.58 -55.09 16.41
N GLY A 176 -7.46 -55.17 15.41
CA GLY A 176 -8.54 -56.15 15.34
C GLY A 176 -9.66 -55.91 16.37
N THR A 177 -9.70 -54.74 17.00
CA THR A 177 -10.59 -54.40 18.12
C THR A 177 -11.91 -53.76 17.67
N LEU A 178 -12.05 -53.40 16.38
CA LEU A 178 -13.28 -52.86 15.77
C LEU A 178 -14.52 -53.76 15.90
N ALA A 179 -14.33 -55.08 16.02
CA ALA A 179 -15.40 -56.05 16.20
C ALA A 179 -15.58 -56.48 17.68
N SER A 180 -14.82 -55.89 18.62
CA SER A 180 -14.93 -56.22 20.04
C SER A 180 -16.28 -55.78 20.60
N GLU A 181 -16.94 -56.68 21.34
CA GLU A 181 -18.15 -56.36 22.10
C GLU A 181 -17.82 -55.59 23.41
N SER A 182 -16.57 -55.67 23.87
CA SER A 182 -16.07 -54.96 25.06
C SER A 182 -15.44 -53.63 24.64
N VAL A 183 -16.16 -52.53 24.86
CA VAL A 183 -15.67 -51.17 24.59
C VAL A 183 -14.62 -50.71 25.62
N SER A 184 -14.58 -51.34 26.79
CA SER A 184 -13.62 -51.06 27.87
C SER A 184 -12.18 -51.44 27.56
N ASP A 185 -11.94 -52.34 26.60
CA ASP A 185 -10.60 -52.79 26.20
C ASP A 185 -10.04 -51.98 25.01
N ILE A 186 -10.78 -50.98 24.53
CA ILE A 186 -10.45 -50.21 23.34
C ILE A 186 -9.74 -48.91 23.75
N HIS A 187 -8.45 -48.81 23.45
CA HIS A 187 -7.67 -47.61 23.75
C HIS A 187 -7.69 -46.61 22.60
N ILE A 188 -8.69 -45.72 22.61
CA ILE A 188 -8.78 -44.59 21.69
C ILE A 188 -7.88 -43.45 22.21
N PRO A 189 -7.03 -42.84 21.37
CA PRO A 189 -6.25 -41.66 21.75
C PRO A 189 -7.15 -40.49 22.19
N ASP A 190 -6.70 -39.66 23.12
CA ASP A 190 -7.45 -38.51 23.66
C ASP A 190 -7.46 -37.30 22.67
N GLY A 191 -6.85 -37.45 21.49
CA GLY A 191 -6.81 -36.39 20.48
C GLY A 191 -5.94 -36.72 19.26
N VAL A 192 -6.07 -35.88 18.22
CA VAL A 192 -5.33 -36.04 16.96
C VAL A 192 -3.81 -36.12 17.18
N ARG A 193 -3.24 -35.29 18.06
CA ARG A 193 -1.79 -35.31 18.33
C ARG A 193 -1.30 -36.64 18.93
N GLU A 194 -2.08 -37.27 19.80
CA GLU A 194 -1.73 -38.58 20.35
C GLU A 194 -1.86 -39.68 19.29
N ALA A 195 -2.87 -39.60 18.43
CA ALA A 195 -3.01 -40.52 17.30
C ALA A 195 -1.85 -40.40 16.29
N LEU A 196 -1.38 -39.17 16.02
CA LEU A 196 -0.19 -38.94 15.20
C LEU A 196 1.08 -39.44 15.91
N GLY A 197 1.21 -39.20 17.22
CA GLY A 197 2.31 -39.72 18.04
C GLY A 197 2.44 -41.24 17.94
N ARG A 198 1.33 -41.98 18.04
CA ARG A 198 1.34 -43.46 17.89
C ARG A 198 1.79 -43.93 16.51
N ARG A 199 1.62 -43.14 15.45
CA ARG A 199 2.17 -43.47 14.12
C ARG A 199 3.68 -43.25 14.09
N LEU A 200 4.17 -42.22 14.77
CA LEU A 200 5.60 -41.97 14.94
C LEU A 200 6.25 -43.04 15.83
N ASP A 201 5.55 -43.58 16.82
CA ASP A 201 6.03 -44.69 17.67
C ASP A 201 6.21 -46.01 16.91
N ARG A 202 5.68 -46.11 15.68
CA ARG A 202 5.76 -47.32 14.84
C ARG A 202 6.93 -47.34 13.86
N ILE A 203 7.59 -46.21 13.69
CA ILE A 203 8.80 -46.11 12.85
C ILE A 203 10.03 -46.11 13.76
N SER A 204 11.17 -46.52 13.21
CA SER A 204 12.44 -46.46 13.92
C SER A 204 12.83 -45.01 14.30
N GLU A 205 13.68 -44.84 15.32
CA GLU A 205 14.23 -43.53 15.65
C GLU A 205 15.01 -42.92 14.47
N GLU A 206 15.66 -43.77 13.66
CA GLU A 206 16.33 -43.37 12.43
C GLU A 206 15.35 -42.81 11.39
N ALA A 207 14.22 -43.50 11.17
CA ALA A 207 13.19 -43.05 10.23
C ALA A 207 12.52 -41.76 10.72
N ALA A 208 12.21 -41.66 12.02
CA ALA A 208 11.68 -40.44 12.62
C ALA A 208 12.66 -39.27 12.44
N SER A 209 13.96 -39.47 12.72
CA SER A 209 14.98 -38.44 12.51
C SER A 209 15.10 -38.04 11.05
N LEU A 210 14.98 -38.97 10.09
CA LEU A 210 14.97 -38.65 8.66
C LEU A 210 13.74 -37.81 8.28
N LEU A 211 12.55 -38.18 8.77
CA LEU A 211 11.31 -37.45 8.50
C LEU A 211 11.28 -36.08 9.17
N GLN A 212 11.98 -35.87 10.29
CA GLN A 212 12.22 -34.53 10.85
C GLN A 212 13.04 -33.65 9.89
N VAL A 213 14.05 -34.21 9.21
CA VAL A 213 14.79 -33.48 8.16
C VAL A 213 13.87 -33.16 6.98
N ALA A 214 13.07 -34.14 6.52
CA ALA A 214 12.09 -33.92 5.45
C ALA A 214 11.08 -32.83 5.83
N ALA A 215 10.66 -32.78 7.10
CA ALA A 215 9.74 -31.77 7.60
C ALA A 215 10.33 -30.36 7.53
N VAL A 216 11.65 -30.21 7.69
CA VAL A 216 12.36 -28.94 7.47
C VAL A 216 12.46 -28.59 5.98
N VAL A 217 12.65 -29.57 5.09
CA VAL A 217 12.67 -29.37 3.62
C VAL A 217 11.33 -28.80 3.10
N GLY A 218 10.21 -29.30 3.63
CA GLY A 218 8.88 -28.82 3.31
C GLY A 218 7.82 -29.92 3.36
N ARG A 219 6.56 -29.56 3.05
CA ARG A 219 5.42 -30.50 3.03
C ARG A 219 5.59 -31.59 1.96
N GLU A 220 6.29 -31.27 0.88
CA GLU A 220 6.68 -32.17 -0.20
C GLU A 220 8.21 -32.24 -0.29
N PHE A 221 8.72 -33.44 -0.53
CA PHE A 221 10.15 -33.68 -0.70
C PHE A 221 10.40 -34.76 -1.77
N THR A 222 11.64 -34.84 -2.24
CA THR A 222 12.05 -35.81 -3.27
C THR A 222 13.13 -36.71 -2.70
N PHE A 223 13.19 -37.96 -3.20
CA PHE A 223 14.24 -38.91 -2.86
C PHE A 223 15.62 -38.28 -3.03
N ASP A 224 15.88 -37.68 -4.20
CA ASP A 224 17.12 -36.96 -4.50
C ASP A 224 17.46 -35.84 -3.49
N THR A 225 16.46 -35.12 -2.95
CA THR A 225 16.73 -34.09 -1.94
C THR A 225 17.15 -34.74 -0.63
N MET A 226 16.48 -35.83 -0.24
CA MET A 226 16.82 -36.56 0.99
C MET A 226 18.16 -37.27 0.88
N GLN A 227 18.52 -37.75 -0.31
CA GLN A 227 19.82 -38.35 -0.60
C GLN A 227 20.98 -37.39 -0.33
N LEU A 228 20.81 -36.08 -0.59
CA LEU A 228 21.83 -35.07 -0.30
C LEU A 228 21.99 -34.76 1.20
N LEU A 229 21.01 -35.17 2.02
CA LEU A 229 20.91 -34.85 3.45
C LEU A 229 21.11 -36.09 4.34
N HIS A 230 21.00 -37.28 3.75
CA HIS A 230 21.22 -38.56 4.41
C HIS A 230 22.66 -39.04 4.18
N SER A 231 23.25 -39.68 5.19
CA SER A 231 24.64 -40.15 5.16
C SER A 231 24.80 -41.64 4.81
N GLY A 232 23.71 -42.41 4.78
CA GLY A 232 23.69 -43.81 4.36
C GLY A 232 23.63 -43.98 2.83
N ASP A 233 23.53 -45.23 2.38
CA ASP A 233 23.32 -45.55 0.97
C ASP A 233 21.84 -45.41 0.55
N ASP A 234 21.58 -45.53 -0.75
CA ASP A 234 20.27 -45.32 -1.34
C ASP A 234 19.24 -46.35 -0.85
N ASP A 235 19.67 -47.60 -0.63
CA ASP A 235 18.81 -48.68 -0.13
C ASP A 235 18.42 -48.42 1.34
N ALA A 236 19.36 -47.97 2.18
CA ALA A 236 19.06 -47.58 3.55
C ALA A 236 18.10 -46.39 3.61
N LEU A 237 18.29 -45.37 2.77
CA LEU A 237 17.38 -44.23 2.68
C LEU A 237 15.97 -44.68 2.26
N LEU A 238 15.87 -45.56 1.27
CA LEU A 238 14.59 -46.06 0.79
C LEU A 238 13.86 -46.86 1.88
N ASN A 239 14.56 -47.75 2.58
CA ASN A 239 13.98 -48.51 3.71
C ASN A 239 13.38 -47.57 4.78
N LEU A 240 14.08 -46.49 5.14
CA LEU A 240 13.58 -45.52 6.12
C LEU A 240 12.35 -44.73 5.63
N ILE A 241 12.27 -44.45 4.32
CA ILE A 241 11.08 -43.82 3.72
C ILE A 241 9.92 -44.83 3.68
N GLU A 242 10.20 -46.09 3.35
CA GLU A 242 9.23 -47.18 3.33
C GLU A 242 8.60 -47.41 4.71
N GLU A 243 9.37 -47.33 5.80
CA GLU A 243 8.81 -47.32 7.16
C GLU A 243 7.78 -46.19 7.34
N GLY A 244 8.09 -44.99 6.84
CA GLY A 244 7.17 -43.85 6.86
C GLY A 244 5.91 -44.03 6.01
N LEU A 245 6.03 -44.73 4.87
CA LEU A 245 4.90 -45.10 4.00
C LEU A 245 4.01 -46.14 4.68
N GLU A 246 4.60 -47.19 5.26
CA GLU A 246 3.89 -48.25 5.99
C GLU A 246 3.14 -47.70 7.20
N ALA A 247 3.77 -46.79 7.95
CA ALA A 247 3.16 -46.08 9.07
C ALA A 247 2.20 -44.94 8.64
N ARG A 248 2.06 -44.68 7.33
CA ARG A 248 1.25 -43.61 6.74
C ARG A 248 1.60 -42.20 7.24
N VAL A 249 2.85 -41.99 7.64
CA VAL A 249 3.37 -40.65 8.00
C VAL A 249 3.56 -39.80 6.75
N VAL A 250 4.02 -40.46 5.68
CA VAL A 250 4.16 -39.90 4.34
C VAL A 250 3.43 -40.78 3.33
N GLU A 251 3.15 -40.22 2.16
CA GLU A 251 2.63 -40.95 1.01
C GLU A 251 3.41 -40.60 -0.26
N GLU A 252 3.51 -41.56 -1.17
CA GLU A 252 4.14 -41.36 -2.48
C GLU A 252 3.14 -40.69 -3.44
N MET A 253 3.62 -39.70 -4.17
CA MET A 253 2.84 -38.97 -5.17
C MET A 253 2.80 -39.74 -6.50
N GLU A 254 2.01 -39.27 -7.48
CA GLU A 254 1.92 -39.92 -8.80
C GLU A 254 3.26 -40.06 -9.54
N GLN A 255 4.22 -39.19 -9.22
CA GLN A 255 5.57 -39.23 -9.77
C GLN A 255 6.49 -40.03 -8.82
N PRO A 256 7.12 -41.11 -9.29
CA PRO A 256 8.01 -41.92 -8.45
C PRO A 256 9.11 -41.09 -7.78
N GLY A 257 9.40 -41.39 -6.52
CA GLY A 257 10.43 -40.69 -5.75
C GLY A 257 10.05 -39.28 -5.29
N ARG A 258 8.76 -38.90 -5.39
CA ARG A 258 8.21 -37.70 -4.76
C ARG A 258 7.26 -38.11 -3.65
N TYR A 259 7.47 -37.53 -2.48
CA TYR A 259 6.72 -37.85 -1.28
C TYR A 259 6.13 -36.59 -0.69
N ARG A 260 5.00 -36.74 0.01
CA ARG A 260 4.41 -35.68 0.82
C ARG A 260 3.97 -36.23 2.16
N PHE A 261 3.96 -35.37 3.18
CA PHE A 261 3.29 -35.73 4.43
C PHE A 261 1.81 -35.93 4.17
N THR A 262 1.26 -37.06 4.62
CA THR A 262 -0.16 -37.40 4.46
C THR A 262 -1.04 -36.26 5.00
N HIS A 263 -0.58 -35.59 6.07
CA HIS A 263 -1.24 -34.42 6.65
C HIS A 263 -0.25 -33.34 7.08
N ALA A 264 -0.63 -32.07 6.96
CA ALA A 264 0.19 -30.94 7.42
C ALA A 264 0.54 -31.04 8.92
N LEU A 265 -0.38 -31.56 9.75
CA LEU A 265 -0.15 -31.71 11.19
C LEU A 265 0.94 -32.76 11.52
N MET A 266 1.21 -33.73 10.64
CA MET A 266 2.36 -34.62 10.79
C MET A 266 3.68 -33.85 10.70
N GLN A 267 3.81 -33.02 9.66
CA GLN A 267 4.97 -32.16 9.48
C GLN A 267 5.15 -31.22 10.68
N GLU A 268 4.06 -30.59 11.15
CA GLU A 268 4.08 -29.72 12.32
C GLU A 268 4.48 -30.45 13.60
N THR A 269 4.03 -31.70 13.79
CA THR A 269 4.38 -32.52 14.95
C THR A 269 5.87 -32.85 14.94
N LEU A 270 6.40 -33.34 13.82
CA LEU A 270 7.84 -33.61 13.65
C LEU A 270 8.70 -32.34 13.80
N LEU A 271 8.24 -31.20 13.29
CA LEU A 271 8.94 -29.92 13.49
C LEU A 271 8.89 -29.46 14.95
N GLY A 272 7.79 -29.73 15.66
CA GLY A 272 7.59 -29.36 17.06
C GLY A 272 8.46 -30.16 18.05
N GLU A 273 8.89 -31.37 17.67
CA GLU A 273 9.83 -32.19 18.45
C GLU A 273 11.29 -31.68 18.36
N LEU A 274 11.61 -30.88 17.35
CA LEU A 274 12.94 -30.31 17.19
C LEU A 274 13.16 -29.18 18.19
N SER A 275 14.26 -29.25 18.94
CA SER A 275 14.75 -28.08 19.65
C SER A 275 15.09 -26.95 18.67
N THR A 276 14.95 -25.69 19.10
CA THR A 276 15.27 -24.52 18.28
C THR A 276 16.66 -24.62 17.64
N THR A 277 17.66 -25.03 18.40
CA THR A 277 19.04 -25.21 17.90
C THR A 277 19.14 -26.26 16.78
N ARG A 278 18.43 -27.38 16.91
CA ARG A 278 18.45 -28.44 15.89
C ARG A 278 17.72 -27.99 14.63
N ARG A 279 16.58 -27.32 14.78
CA ARG A 279 15.83 -26.74 13.66
C ARG A 279 16.67 -25.74 12.86
N VAL A 280 17.31 -24.78 13.53
CA VAL A 280 18.19 -23.78 12.90
C VAL A 280 19.33 -24.47 12.11
N ARG A 281 19.98 -25.48 12.71
CA ARG A 281 21.04 -26.27 12.05
C ARG A 281 20.54 -27.02 10.82
N LEU A 282 19.37 -27.65 10.91
CA LEU A 282 18.75 -28.35 9.79
C LEU A 282 18.39 -27.39 8.65
N HIS A 283 17.84 -26.21 8.93
CA HIS A 283 17.59 -25.21 7.89
C HIS A 283 18.90 -24.83 7.16
N GLY A 284 20.00 -24.69 7.89
CA GLY A 284 21.31 -24.45 7.30
C GLY A 284 21.77 -25.57 6.36
N GLN A 285 21.71 -26.82 6.82
CA GLN A 285 22.09 -27.99 6.02
C GLN A 285 21.22 -28.15 4.77
N VAL A 286 19.90 -27.96 4.92
CA VAL A 286 18.95 -28.00 3.81
C VAL A 286 19.23 -26.89 2.79
N GLY A 287 19.45 -25.66 3.25
CA GLY A 287 19.78 -24.53 2.38
C GLY A 287 21.04 -24.79 1.55
N GLU A 288 22.11 -25.28 2.18
CA GLU A 288 23.36 -25.62 1.49
C GLU A 288 23.21 -26.80 0.50
N ALA A 289 22.42 -27.81 0.86
CA ALA A 289 22.18 -28.95 -0.02
C ALA A 289 21.37 -28.55 -1.26
N LEU A 290 20.31 -27.75 -1.08
CA LEU A 290 19.47 -27.26 -2.17
C LEU A 290 20.24 -26.30 -3.09
N GLU A 291 21.01 -25.37 -2.52
CA GLU A 291 21.86 -24.46 -3.30
C GLU A 291 22.88 -25.23 -4.16
N ARG A 292 23.57 -26.23 -3.58
CA ARG A 292 24.49 -27.09 -4.34
C ARG A 292 23.79 -27.89 -5.44
N ARG A 293 22.59 -28.40 -5.17
CA ARG A 293 21.82 -29.18 -6.13
C ARG A 293 21.40 -28.35 -7.34
N TRP A 294 20.91 -27.14 -7.10
CA TRP A 294 20.41 -26.28 -8.15
C TRP A 294 21.54 -25.59 -8.91
N GLY A 295 22.70 -25.36 -8.29
CA GLY A 295 23.86 -24.76 -8.94
C GLY A 295 23.49 -23.45 -9.61
N ASP A 296 23.72 -23.35 -10.91
CA ASP A 296 23.40 -22.15 -11.72
C ASP A 296 21.90 -21.79 -11.71
N ARG A 297 21.01 -22.73 -11.38
CA ARG A 297 19.56 -22.51 -11.27
C ARG A 297 19.10 -22.10 -9.87
N ALA A 298 20.01 -21.94 -8.90
CA ALA A 298 19.64 -21.58 -7.52
C ALA A 298 18.82 -20.29 -7.45
N GLU A 299 19.11 -19.34 -8.34
CA GLU A 299 18.38 -18.08 -8.46
C GLU A 299 16.89 -18.28 -8.77
N GLU A 300 16.50 -19.29 -9.57
CA GLU A 300 15.11 -19.61 -9.87
C GLU A 300 14.30 -19.98 -8.62
N PHE A 301 14.98 -20.49 -7.58
CA PHE A 301 14.40 -20.93 -6.32
C PHE A 301 14.75 -20.01 -5.14
N ALA A 302 15.08 -18.74 -5.42
CA ALA A 302 15.53 -17.76 -4.44
C ALA A 302 14.63 -17.67 -3.21
N SER A 303 13.30 -17.72 -3.37
CA SER A 303 12.35 -17.68 -2.25
C SER A 303 12.56 -18.83 -1.25
N ARG A 304 12.78 -20.06 -1.73
CA ARG A 304 13.03 -21.22 -0.87
C ARG A 304 14.37 -21.10 -0.15
N LEU A 305 15.41 -20.68 -0.86
CA LEU A 305 16.74 -20.47 -0.26
C LEU A 305 16.71 -19.34 0.77
N ALA A 306 15.99 -18.26 0.50
CA ALA A 306 15.80 -17.15 1.42
C ALA A 306 15.20 -17.62 2.75
N THR A 307 14.19 -18.50 2.73
CA THR A 307 13.60 -19.10 3.94
C THR A 307 14.65 -19.90 4.73
N HIS A 308 15.32 -20.86 4.10
CA HIS A 308 16.29 -21.72 4.81
C HIS A 308 17.50 -20.93 5.35
N PHE A 309 18.03 -19.97 4.58
CA PHE A 309 19.16 -19.18 5.04
C PHE A 309 18.75 -18.14 6.09
N SER A 310 17.53 -17.61 6.06
CA SER A 310 17.01 -16.69 7.10
C SER A 310 16.83 -17.42 8.43
N GLU A 311 16.25 -18.61 8.43
CA GLU A 311 16.09 -19.46 9.63
C GLU A 311 17.45 -19.91 10.21
N SER A 312 18.51 -19.90 9.38
CA SER A 312 19.86 -20.31 9.78
C SER A 312 20.88 -19.16 9.80
N ALA A 313 20.42 -17.91 9.70
CA ALA A 313 21.27 -16.75 9.53
C ALA A 313 22.21 -16.50 10.72
N SER A 314 21.79 -16.92 11.92
CA SER A 314 22.58 -16.80 13.15
C SER A 314 23.69 -17.86 13.30
N LEU A 315 23.72 -18.89 12.46
CA LEU A 315 24.74 -19.95 12.55
C LEU A 315 26.12 -19.48 12.11
N THR A 316 26.19 -18.77 10.99
CA THR A 316 27.44 -18.31 10.38
C THR A 316 27.21 -17.00 9.63
N ALA A 317 28.26 -16.18 9.53
CA ALA A 317 28.21 -14.96 8.70
C ALA A 317 27.88 -15.27 7.22
N ALA A 318 28.32 -16.43 6.72
CA ALA A 318 28.02 -16.88 5.36
C ALA A 318 26.52 -17.14 5.17
N HIS A 319 25.85 -17.77 6.13
CA HIS A 319 24.40 -18.00 6.08
C HIS A 319 23.63 -16.68 6.13
N GLY A 320 24.02 -15.78 7.03
CA GLY A 320 23.42 -14.44 7.09
C GLY A 320 23.55 -13.67 5.77
N SER A 321 24.74 -13.69 5.15
CA SER A 321 24.97 -13.03 3.86
C SER A 321 24.14 -13.65 2.72
N LYS A 322 24.05 -14.99 2.66
CA LYS A 322 23.20 -15.70 1.70
C LYS A 322 21.72 -15.37 1.90
N ALA A 323 21.26 -15.31 3.15
CA ALA A 323 19.88 -14.98 3.48
C ALA A 323 19.48 -13.61 2.94
N VAL A 324 20.31 -12.58 3.19
CA VAL A 324 20.10 -11.22 2.68
C VAL A 324 20.10 -11.21 1.15
N SER A 325 21.04 -11.92 0.51
CA SER A 325 21.15 -11.98 -0.95
C SER A 325 19.93 -12.64 -1.60
N TYR A 326 19.50 -13.80 -1.10
CA TYR A 326 18.32 -14.50 -1.61
C TYR A 326 17.01 -13.77 -1.28
N LEU A 327 16.91 -13.07 -0.16
CA LEU A 327 15.77 -12.19 0.13
C LEU A 327 15.67 -11.05 -0.89
N ARG A 328 16.79 -10.38 -1.22
CA ARG A 328 16.81 -9.32 -2.25
C ARG A 328 16.38 -9.86 -3.62
N LEU A 329 16.88 -11.04 -4.00
CA LEU A 329 16.55 -11.66 -5.29
C LEU A 329 15.09 -12.13 -5.34
N SER A 330 14.62 -12.79 -4.28
CA SER A 330 13.22 -13.22 -4.16
C SER A 330 12.27 -12.02 -4.18
N ALA A 331 12.65 -10.91 -3.54
CA ALA A 331 11.88 -9.67 -3.57
C ALA A 331 11.82 -9.07 -4.98
N ALA A 332 12.94 -9.06 -5.72
CA ALA A 332 12.98 -8.59 -7.11
C ALA A 332 12.11 -9.47 -8.04
N GLN A 333 12.10 -10.78 -7.82
CA GLN A 333 11.23 -11.71 -8.54
C GLN A 333 9.75 -11.48 -8.21
N ALA A 334 9.42 -11.24 -6.93
CA ALA A 334 8.06 -10.89 -6.52
C ALA A 334 7.61 -9.54 -7.12
N GLU A 335 8.51 -8.55 -7.13
CA GLU A 335 8.31 -7.25 -7.78
C GLU A 335 7.97 -7.42 -9.27
N ALA A 336 8.74 -8.24 -10.00
CA ALA A 336 8.53 -8.51 -11.42
C ALA A 336 7.16 -9.18 -11.72
N ARG A 337 6.60 -9.90 -10.74
CA ARG A 337 5.26 -10.52 -10.83
C ARG A 337 4.13 -9.66 -10.27
N CYS A 338 4.41 -8.39 -9.94
CA CYS A 338 3.47 -7.46 -9.30
C CYS A 338 2.96 -7.92 -7.92
N ALA A 339 3.69 -8.80 -7.22
CA ALA A 339 3.42 -9.21 -5.85
C ALA A 339 4.01 -8.16 -4.87
N TRP A 340 3.52 -6.92 -4.99
CA TRP A 340 4.15 -5.73 -4.39
C TRP A 340 4.31 -5.80 -2.87
N GLY A 341 3.29 -6.30 -2.15
CA GLY A 341 3.33 -6.43 -0.69
C GLY A 341 4.39 -7.42 -0.22
N ASP A 342 4.50 -8.56 -0.90
CA ASP A 342 5.48 -9.60 -0.60
C ASP A 342 6.89 -9.13 -0.91
N ALA A 343 7.08 -8.47 -2.06
CA ALA A 343 8.35 -7.86 -2.45
C ALA A 343 8.81 -6.82 -1.40
N ALA A 344 7.93 -5.91 -1.00
CA ALA A 344 8.24 -4.90 0.01
C ALA A 344 8.63 -5.54 1.36
N SER A 345 7.90 -6.58 1.79
CA SER A 345 8.16 -7.29 3.05
C SER A 345 9.50 -8.03 3.03
N GLN A 346 9.85 -8.64 1.89
CA GLN A 346 11.14 -9.35 1.73
C GLN A 346 12.32 -8.37 1.67
N TYR A 347 12.17 -7.22 1.01
CA TYR A 347 13.17 -6.14 1.04
C TYR A 347 13.37 -5.57 2.45
N GLU A 348 12.29 -5.34 3.19
CA GLU A 348 12.35 -4.88 4.59
C GLU A 348 13.08 -5.91 5.45
N ARG A 349 12.73 -7.20 5.33
CA ARG A 349 13.40 -8.29 6.03
C ARG A 349 14.89 -8.38 5.69
N ALA A 350 15.28 -8.12 4.44
CA ALA A 350 16.70 -8.12 4.05
C ALA A 350 17.50 -7.03 4.78
N ILE A 351 16.95 -5.81 4.90
CA ILE A 351 17.58 -4.70 5.64
C ILE A 351 17.64 -5.02 7.14
N GLU A 352 16.54 -5.52 7.72
CA GLU A 352 16.48 -5.89 9.14
C GLU A 352 17.47 -6.99 9.48
N LEU A 353 17.47 -8.07 8.70
CA LEU A 353 18.35 -9.21 8.92
C LEU A 353 19.82 -8.82 8.84
N ALA A 354 20.20 -7.98 7.87
CA ALA A 354 21.57 -7.46 7.76
C ALA A 354 22.02 -6.72 9.05
N ARG A 355 21.10 -5.98 9.69
CA ARG A 355 21.35 -5.32 10.97
C ARG A 355 21.43 -6.31 12.13
N GLU A 356 20.50 -7.28 12.19
CA GLU A 356 20.46 -8.32 13.23
C GLU A 356 21.75 -9.15 13.28
N ILE A 357 22.31 -9.52 12.12
CA ILE A 357 23.54 -10.31 12.03
C ILE A 357 24.82 -9.47 12.21
N GLY A 358 24.70 -8.18 12.50
CA GLY A 358 25.84 -7.27 12.70
C GLY A 358 26.65 -7.00 11.43
N SER A 359 26.04 -7.19 10.25
CA SER A 359 26.64 -6.91 8.94
C SER A 359 25.71 -6.00 8.13
N PRO A 360 25.51 -4.74 8.56
CA PRO A 360 24.63 -3.81 7.87
C PRO A 360 25.07 -3.64 6.42
N LEU A 361 24.08 -3.40 5.55
CA LEU A 361 24.33 -3.15 4.13
C LEU A 361 25.16 -1.88 3.95
N ASP A 362 25.92 -1.84 2.85
CA ASP A 362 26.49 -0.60 2.37
C ASP A 362 25.38 0.45 2.16
N PRO A 363 25.59 1.73 2.51
CA PRO A 363 24.60 2.79 2.32
C PRO A 363 23.96 2.85 0.94
N VAL A 364 24.73 2.57 -0.13
CA VAL A 364 24.26 2.60 -1.51
C VAL A 364 23.38 1.37 -1.81
N ASP A 365 23.75 0.20 -1.30
CA ASP A 365 22.92 -1.02 -1.38
C ASP A 365 21.62 -0.88 -0.62
N GLU A 366 21.65 -0.32 0.61
CA GLU A 366 20.44 -0.03 1.39
C GLU A 366 19.53 0.95 0.62
N ALA A 367 20.12 1.99 0.01
CA ALA A 367 19.38 2.95 -0.78
C ALA A 367 18.74 2.32 -2.03
N ASP A 368 19.45 1.46 -2.77
CA ASP A 368 18.90 0.75 -3.93
C ASP A 368 17.71 -0.15 -3.52
N ILE A 369 17.79 -0.84 -2.37
CA ILE A 369 16.65 -1.60 -1.81
C ILE A 369 15.49 -0.66 -1.43
N LEU A 370 15.77 0.48 -0.82
CA LEU A 370 14.74 1.44 -0.43
C LEU A 370 14.02 2.05 -1.64
N VAL A 371 14.70 2.26 -2.77
CA VAL A 371 14.05 2.64 -4.04
C VAL A 371 13.12 1.52 -4.51
N ALA A 372 13.56 0.25 -4.45
CA ALA A 372 12.72 -0.89 -4.81
C ALA A 372 11.49 -1.02 -3.89
N MET A 373 11.66 -0.84 -2.57
CA MET A 373 10.56 -0.76 -1.62
C MET A 373 9.60 0.38 -1.94
N ALA A 374 10.10 1.56 -2.32
CA ALA A 374 9.26 2.68 -2.71
C ALA A 374 8.40 2.35 -3.95
N ARG A 375 8.96 1.65 -4.94
CA ARG A 375 8.21 1.14 -6.10
C ARG A 375 7.14 0.14 -5.68
N CYS A 376 7.52 -0.83 -4.84
CA CYS A 376 6.59 -1.86 -4.34
C CYS A 376 5.44 -1.23 -3.54
N TYR A 377 5.75 -0.36 -2.57
CA TYR A 377 4.72 0.32 -1.80
C TYR A 377 3.84 1.24 -2.67
N SER A 378 4.42 1.91 -3.68
CA SER A 378 3.63 2.67 -4.65
C SER A 378 2.67 1.77 -5.44
N GLY A 379 3.15 0.62 -5.93
CA GLY A 379 2.31 -0.36 -6.62
C GLY A 379 1.21 -0.95 -5.73
N ALA A 380 1.47 -1.07 -4.42
CA ALA A 380 0.50 -1.48 -3.41
C ALA A 380 -0.42 -0.35 -2.92
N LEU A 381 -0.33 0.86 -3.50
CA LEU A 381 -1.04 2.08 -3.05
C LEU A 381 -0.78 2.45 -1.58
N ALA A 382 0.37 2.02 -1.04
CA ALA A 382 0.86 2.33 0.30
C ALA A 382 1.75 3.60 0.26
N SER A 383 1.14 4.74 -0.04
CA SER A 383 1.83 6.02 -0.29
C SER A 383 2.77 6.46 0.85
N ARG A 384 2.37 6.27 2.12
CA ARG A 384 3.17 6.68 3.29
C ARG A 384 4.47 5.87 3.44
N PRO A 385 4.43 4.52 3.48
CA PRO A 385 5.64 3.70 3.42
C PRO A 385 6.50 4.00 2.18
N ALA A 386 5.88 4.16 1.01
CA ALA A 386 6.61 4.45 -0.23
C ALA A 386 7.45 5.74 -0.13
N TRP A 387 6.82 6.81 0.36
CA TRP A 387 7.49 8.08 0.62
C TRP A 387 8.63 7.94 1.64
N ARG A 388 8.40 7.20 2.74
CA ARG A 388 9.41 7.02 3.78
C ARG A 388 10.66 6.36 3.21
N SER A 389 10.47 5.33 2.38
CA SER A 389 11.56 4.61 1.74
C SER A 389 12.31 5.50 0.75
N ILE A 390 11.62 6.19 -0.17
CA ILE A 390 12.30 7.01 -1.18
C ILE A 390 13.04 8.20 -0.55
N ARG A 391 12.49 8.82 0.51
CA ARG A 391 13.17 9.90 1.23
C ARG A 391 14.47 9.44 1.88
N ARG A 392 14.47 8.23 2.46
CA ARG A 392 15.69 7.65 3.05
C ARG A 392 16.71 7.31 1.97
N ALA A 393 16.26 6.74 0.83
CA ALA A 393 17.15 6.46 -0.30
C ALA A 393 17.83 7.72 -0.83
N LEU A 394 17.08 8.81 -1.02
CA LEU A 394 17.63 10.09 -1.46
C LEU A 394 18.70 10.63 -0.50
N ALA A 395 18.46 10.54 0.81
CA ALA A 395 19.44 10.96 1.81
C ALA A 395 20.73 10.14 1.75
N LEU A 396 20.60 8.81 1.59
CA LEU A 396 21.77 7.92 1.49
C LEU A 396 22.58 8.14 0.21
N PHE A 397 21.92 8.33 -0.95
CA PHE A 397 22.62 8.66 -2.18
C PHE A 397 23.27 10.04 -2.14
N GLU A 398 22.66 11.02 -1.45
CA GLU A 398 23.27 12.33 -1.20
C GLU A 398 24.51 12.20 -0.30
N GLU A 399 24.41 11.46 0.81
CA GLU A 399 25.52 11.20 1.74
C GLU A 399 26.68 10.43 1.09
N SER A 400 26.39 9.58 0.11
CA SER A 400 27.38 8.77 -0.61
C SER A 400 27.83 9.37 -1.95
N GLU A 401 27.37 10.57 -2.30
CA GLU A 401 27.69 11.27 -3.56
C GLU A 401 27.36 10.47 -4.86
N GLU A 402 26.36 9.59 -4.79
CA GLU A 402 25.93 8.70 -5.87
C GLU A 402 24.88 9.38 -6.79
N PHE A 403 25.29 10.45 -7.48
CA PHE A 403 24.36 11.36 -8.19
C PHE A 403 23.51 10.70 -9.28
N SER A 404 24.03 9.72 -10.03
CA SER A 404 23.25 9.03 -11.06
C SER A 404 22.15 8.13 -10.46
N ARG A 405 22.38 7.56 -9.27
CA ARG A 405 21.34 6.81 -8.53
C ARG A 405 20.36 7.77 -7.85
N TYR A 406 20.87 8.86 -7.27
CA TYR A 406 20.05 9.96 -6.73
C TYR A 406 19.06 10.50 -7.77
N ALA A 407 19.54 10.74 -8.99
CA ALA A 407 18.74 11.17 -10.14
C ALA A 407 17.53 10.25 -10.41
N ARG A 408 17.77 8.94 -10.52
CA ARG A 408 16.71 7.94 -10.73
C ARG A 408 15.75 7.86 -9.53
N ALA A 409 16.28 7.92 -8.31
CA ALA A 409 15.46 7.93 -7.10
C ALA A 409 14.57 9.18 -7.02
N LEU A 410 15.07 10.33 -7.46
CA LEU A 410 14.31 11.58 -7.46
C LEU A 410 13.22 11.58 -8.53
N ALA A 411 13.50 11.03 -9.72
CA ALA A 411 12.48 10.81 -10.74
C ALA A 411 11.34 9.89 -10.23
N MET A 412 11.67 8.85 -9.44
CA MET A 412 10.66 8.05 -8.74
C MET A 412 9.90 8.89 -7.70
N ALA A 413 10.61 9.74 -6.93
CA ALA A 413 10.00 10.55 -5.89
C ALA A 413 8.97 11.57 -6.42
N MET A 414 9.10 12.02 -7.67
CA MET A 414 8.12 12.92 -8.30
C MET A 414 6.72 12.33 -8.47
N ARG A 415 6.58 11.02 -8.30
CA ARG A 415 5.26 10.36 -8.31
C ARG A 415 4.48 10.59 -7.02
N PHE A 416 5.14 11.10 -5.98
CA PHE A 416 4.52 11.52 -4.73
C PHE A 416 4.23 13.03 -4.76
N PRO A 417 3.35 13.51 -3.87
CA PRO A 417 3.00 14.92 -3.88
C PRO A 417 4.18 15.85 -3.62
N SER A 418 4.20 17.02 -4.27
CA SER A 418 5.36 17.95 -4.24
C SER A 418 5.75 18.39 -2.82
N ALA A 419 4.75 18.58 -1.94
CA ALA A 419 4.94 18.91 -0.53
C ALA A 419 5.75 17.87 0.26
N THR A 420 5.93 16.66 -0.29
CA THR A 420 6.68 15.57 0.34
C THR A 420 8.16 15.53 -0.05
N LEU A 421 8.55 16.36 -1.03
CA LEU A 421 9.93 16.47 -1.53
C LEU A 421 10.74 17.45 -0.66
N PRO A 422 12.09 17.38 -0.69
CA PRO A 422 12.92 18.36 0.00
C PRO A 422 12.60 19.80 -0.45
N PRO A 423 12.77 20.81 0.42
CA PRO A 423 12.55 22.22 0.07
C PRO A 423 13.27 22.62 -1.23
N ALA A 424 12.66 23.51 -2.00
CA ALA A 424 13.14 23.88 -3.33
C ALA A 424 14.59 24.39 -3.31
N GLU A 425 14.97 25.14 -2.28
CA GLU A 425 16.32 25.69 -2.08
C GLU A 425 17.38 24.60 -1.93
N ARG A 426 17.03 23.48 -1.28
CA ARG A 426 17.93 22.33 -1.11
C ARG A 426 17.91 21.43 -2.35
N ARG A 427 16.73 21.25 -2.95
CA ARG A 427 16.53 20.33 -4.08
C ARG A 427 17.09 20.86 -5.40
N ALA A 428 17.00 22.17 -5.66
CA ALA A 428 17.45 22.79 -6.92
C ALA A 428 18.93 22.50 -7.28
N PRO A 429 19.93 22.71 -6.41
CA PRO A 429 21.33 22.42 -6.76
C PRO A 429 21.59 20.92 -6.96
N LEU A 430 20.88 20.06 -6.23
CA LEU A 430 20.98 18.61 -6.40
C LEU A 430 20.37 18.15 -7.72
N LEU A 431 19.28 18.78 -8.16
CA LEU A 431 18.66 18.55 -9.46
C LEU A 431 19.59 18.97 -10.61
N GLU A 432 20.25 20.12 -10.51
CA GLU A 432 21.23 20.55 -11.51
C GLU A 432 22.36 19.53 -11.65
N LEU A 433 22.93 19.11 -10.52
CA LEU A 433 23.99 18.11 -10.52
C LEU A 433 23.52 16.75 -11.07
N ALA A 434 22.28 16.36 -10.78
CA ALA A 434 21.66 15.15 -11.31
C ALA A 434 21.40 15.23 -12.83
N ILE A 435 21.05 16.40 -13.35
CA ILE A 435 20.87 16.63 -14.79
C ILE A 435 22.23 16.64 -15.51
N GLU A 436 23.25 17.26 -14.91
CA GLU A 436 24.61 17.36 -15.48
C GLU A 436 25.35 16.02 -15.48
N ARG A 437 25.26 15.26 -14.39
CA ARG A 437 25.99 13.99 -14.18
C ARG A 437 25.13 12.75 -14.44
N GLY A 438 23.86 12.94 -14.76
CA GLY A 438 22.95 11.86 -15.12
C GLY A 438 23.32 11.21 -16.46
N ASP A 439 22.79 10.02 -16.71
CA ASP A 439 22.93 9.37 -18.01
C ASP A 439 22.14 10.15 -19.08
N PRO A 440 22.80 10.77 -20.07
CA PRO A 440 22.12 11.56 -21.09
C PRO A 440 21.27 10.70 -22.04
N SER A 441 21.46 9.37 -22.06
CA SER A 441 20.67 8.46 -22.90
C SER A 441 19.30 8.12 -22.29
N ASP A 442 19.12 8.31 -20.98
CA ASP A 442 17.86 8.10 -20.29
C ASP A 442 16.98 9.37 -20.38
N ALA A 443 16.38 9.56 -21.55
CA ALA A 443 15.52 10.72 -21.84
C ALA A 443 14.32 10.83 -20.88
N ALA A 444 13.79 9.71 -20.36
CA ALA A 444 12.68 9.71 -19.44
C ALA A 444 13.07 10.25 -18.05
N THR A 445 14.18 9.76 -17.49
CA THR A 445 14.71 10.29 -16.22
C THR A 445 15.13 11.75 -16.37
N ARG A 446 15.80 12.12 -17.47
CA ARG A 446 16.20 13.51 -17.72
C ARG A 446 14.99 14.44 -17.82
N SER A 447 13.95 14.06 -18.56
CA SER A 447 12.70 14.83 -18.67
C SER A 447 12.03 15.00 -17.29
N ALA A 448 11.97 13.94 -16.47
CA ALA A 448 11.45 14.05 -15.12
C ALA A 448 12.25 15.07 -14.29
N LEU A 449 13.57 14.99 -14.28
CA LEU A 449 14.44 15.91 -13.52
C LEU A 449 14.27 17.37 -13.96
N LEU A 450 14.14 17.62 -15.27
CA LEU A 450 13.87 18.96 -15.79
C LEU A 450 12.54 19.50 -15.28
N LEU A 451 11.48 18.68 -15.26
CA LEU A 451 10.19 19.07 -14.69
C LEU A 451 10.28 19.33 -13.17
N ALA A 452 11.03 18.52 -12.42
CA ALA A 452 11.28 18.79 -11.00
C ALA A 452 12.10 20.06 -10.78
N ARG A 453 13.03 20.39 -11.67
CA ARG A 453 13.81 21.63 -11.61
C ARG A 453 12.95 22.84 -12.00
N ALA A 454 12.04 22.69 -12.94
CA ALA A 454 11.04 23.70 -13.27
C ALA A 454 10.09 23.97 -12.10
N ASP A 455 9.61 22.92 -11.43
CA ASP A 455 8.80 23.02 -10.21
C ASP A 455 9.53 23.82 -9.11
N ALA A 456 10.79 23.45 -8.83
CA ALA A 456 11.63 24.17 -7.88
C ALA A 456 11.89 25.63 -8.31
N ALA A 457 12.15 25.87 -9.60
CA ALA A 457 12.35 27.20 -10.16
C ALA A 457 11.13 28.10 -9.92
N LEU A 458 9.92 27.60 -10.16
CA LEU A 458 8.67 28.34 -9.94
C LEU A 458 8.48 28.70 -8.47
N ILE A 459 8.78 27.79 -7.55
CA ILE A 459 8.73 28.05 -6.10
C ILE A 459 9.73 29.14 -5.70
N LEU A 460 10.93 29.15 -6.30
CA LEU A 460 11.99 30.13 -6.07
C LEU A 460 11.79 31.45 -6.84
N GLY A 461 10.73 31.57 -7.65
CA GLY A 461 10.46 32.76 -8.46
C GLY A 461 11.31 32.90 -9.74
N GLN A 462 12.02 31.84 -10.14
CA GLN A 462 12.87 31.78 -11.33
C GLN A 462 12.04 31.42 -12.58
N ILE A 463 11.12 32.30 -12.97
CA ILE A 463 10.08 32.02 -13.99
C ILE A 463 10.67 31.69 -15.38
N GLU A 464 11.73 32.39 -15.79
CA GLU A 464 12.35 32.16 -17.11
C GLU A 464 13.12 30.84 -17.17
N GLU A 465 13.87 30.50 -16.12
CA GLU A 465 14.53 29.18 -16.02
C GLU A 465 13.51 28.05 -16.05
N ALA A 466 12.40 28.19 -15.31
CA ALA A 466 11.31 27.21 -15.33
C ALA A 466 10.78 26.97 -16.74
N ARG A 467 10.57 28.05 -17.52
CA ARG A 467 10.09 27.97 -18.90
C ARG A 467 11.07 27.20 -19.79
N ASP A 468 12.37 27.43 -19.64
CA ASP A 468 13.39 26.74 -20.45
C ASP A 468 13.47 25.25 -20.09
N PHE A 469 13.42 24.90 -18.81
CA PHE A 469 13.39 23.49 -18.38
C PHE A 469 12.14 22.74 -18.87
N ILE A 470 10.97 23.41 -18.85
CA ILE A 470 9.74 22.82 -19.40
C ILE A 470 9.90 22.56 -20.90
N ARG A 471 10.45 23.51 -21.66
CA ARG A 471 10.67 23.37 -23.10
C ARG A 471 11.64 22.23 -23.42
N GLU A 472 12.75 22.13 -22.68
CA GLU A 472 13.70 21.02 -22.88
C GLU A 472 13.05 19.66 -22.55
N SER A 473 12.24 19.61 -21.49
CA SER A 473 11.46 18.41 -21.15
C SER A 473 10.46 18.04 -22.24
N GLU A 474 9.74 19.01 -22.82
CA GLU A 474 8.81 18.77 -23.95
C GLU A 474 9.52 18.16 -25.16
N GLU A 475 10.72 18.63 -25.47
CA GLU A 475 11.51 18.09 -26.57
C GLU A 475 11.97 16.66 -26.33
N LEU A 476 12.43 16.36 -25.10
CA LEU A 476 12.85 15.01 -24.71
C LEU A 476 11.68 14.03 -24.60
N ALA A 477 10.51 14.51 -24.19
CA ALA A 477 9.31 13.69 -24.02
C ALA A 477 8.64 13.30 -25.35
N LYS A 478 8.98 13.96 -26.47
CA LYS A 478 8.45 13.62 -27.80
C LYS A 478 8.77 12.17 -28.16
N GLY A 479 7.72 11.36 -28.29
CA GLY A 479 7.85 9.95 -28.67
C GLY A 479 8.09 8.98 -27.51
N LEU A 480 8.21 9.45 -26.26
CA LEU A 480 8.32 8.56 -25.09
C LEU A 480 6.99 7.89 -24.73
N GLY A 481 5.84 8.46 -25.13
CA GLY A 481 4.52 7.90 -24.84
C GLY A 481 4.18 7.84 -23.33
N SER A 482 4.86 8.64 -22.49
CA SER A 482 4.68 8.61 -21.05
C SER A 482 3.51 9.49 -20.61
N ALA A 483 2.40 8.85 -20.22
CA ALA A 483 1.23 9.54 -19.66
C ALA A 483 1.59 10.32 -18.38
N PHE A 484 2.48 9.77 -17.54
CA PHE A 484 2.97 10.45 -16.34
C PHE A 484 3.71 11.76 -16.67
N LEU A 485 4.67 11.73 -17.59
CA LEU A 485 5.43 12.93 -17.95
C LEU A 485 4.53 13.98 -18.61
N ASN A 486 3.59 13.55 -19.46
CA ASN A 486 2.60 14.45 -20.06
C ASN A 486 1.73 15.14 -19.00
N ALA A 487 1.21 14.36 -18.04
CA ALA A 487 0.40 14.89 -16.94
C ALA A 487 1.20 15.82 -16.04
N GLU A 488 2.47 15.50 -15.77
CA GLU A 488 3.36 16.35 -14.99
C GLU A 488 3.61 17.69 -15.69
N MET A 489 3.88 17.64 -16.98
CA MET A 489 4.13 18.82 -17.80
C MET A 489 2.92 19.75 -17.83
N LEU A 490 1.70 19.20 -17.97
CA LEU A 490 0.45 19.98 -17.86
C LEU A 490 0.34 20.68 -16.49
N ARG A 491 0.66 19.98 -15.40
CA ARG A 491 0.60 20.57 -14.06
C ARG A 491 1.61 21.69 -13.88
N ILE A 492 2.85 21.49 -14.32
CA ILE A 492 3.92 22.50 -14.24
C ILE A 492 3.58 23.72 -15.10
N HIS A 493 3.04 23.52 -16.30
CA HIS A 493 2.51 24.62 -17.12
C HIS A 493 1.37 25.36 -16.41
N GLY A 494 0.45 24.65 -15.76
CA GLY A 494 -0.61 25.28 -14.96
C GLY A 494 -0.05 26.16 -13.84
N LEU A 495 1.03 25.71 -13.17
CA LEU A 495 1.72 26.52 -12.17
C LEU A 495 2.37 27.76 -12.78
N LEU A 496 3.03 27.62 -13.92
CA LEU A 496 3.64 28.73 -14.64
C LEU A 496 2.60 29.78 -15.07
N GLU A 497 1.46 29.36 -15.60
CA GLU A 497 0.37 30.24 -16.01
C GLU A 497 -0.29 30.94 -14.80
N SER A 498 -0.42 30.24 -13.67
CA SER A 498 -0.86 30.85 -12.41
C SER A 498 0.08 31.97 -11.96
N THR A 499 1.40 31.74 -12.00
CA THR A 499 2.40 32.77 -11.65
C THR A 499 2.35 33.98 -12.58
N ARG A 500 1.90 33.82 -13.83
CA ARG A 500 1.69 34.93 -14.78
C ARG A 500 0.33 35.64 -14.65
N GLY A 501 -0.55 35.14 -13.79
CA GLY A 501 -1.91 35.67 -13.63
C GLY A 501 -2.93 35.15 -14.64
N ASN A 502 -2.58 34.15 -15.46
CA ASN A 502 -3.47 33.56 -16.48
C ASN A 502 -4.33 32.44 -15.87
N GLN A 503 -5.20 32.79 -14.93
CA GLN A 503 -5.91 31.82 -14.06
C GLN A 503 -6.78 30.82 -14.82
N ASP A 504 -7.57 31.24 -15.80
CA ASP A 504 -8.44 30.30 -16.55
C ASP A 504 -7.65 29.27 -17.35
N SER A 505 -6.51 29.68 -17.92
CA SER A 505 -5.57 28.78 -18.60
C SER A 505 -4.99 27.76 -17.61
N ALA A 506 -4.55 28.24 -16.45
CA ALA A 506 -4.05 27.38 -15.38
C ALA A 506 -5.08 26.35 -14.91
N PHE A 507 -6.35 26.76 -14.74
CA PHE A 507 -7.42 25.84 -14.32
C PHE A 507 -7.66 24.73 -15.33
N GLN A 508 -7.68 25.05 -16.63
CA GLN A 508 -7.80 24.05 -17.68
C GLN A 508 -6.63 23.07 -17.69
N LEU A 509 -5.41 23.56 -17.45
CA LEU A 509 -4.20 22.75 -17.38
C LEU A 509 -4.20 21.81 -16.17
N TYR A 510 -4.61 22.27 -14.99
CA TYR A 510 -4.74 21.41 -13.80
C TYR A 510 -5.82 20.35 -13.96
N GLU A 511 -6.96 20.70 -14.54
CA GLU A 511 -8.05 19.77 -14.84
C GLU A 511 -7.60 18.69 -15.86
N ALA A 512 -6.84 19.09 -16.88
CA ALA A 512 -6.23 18.15 -17.82
C ALA A 512 -5.19 17.25 -17.14
N ALA A 513 -4.30 17.84 -16.33
CA ALA A 513 -3.29 17.09 -15.58
C ALA A 513 -3.94 16.06 -14.66
N ALA A 514 -4.99 16.42 -13.91
CA ALA A 514 -5.71 15.49 -13.05
C ALA A 514 -6.27 14.29 -13.82
N ARG A 515 -6.93 14.54 -14.96
CA ARG A 515 -7.48 13.47 -15.80
C ARG A 515 -6.39 12.53 -16.34
N GLU A 516 -5.29 13.09 -16.82
CA GLU A 516 -4.15 12.30 -17.31
C GLU A 516 -3.48 11.52 -16.18
N GLN A 517 -3.37 12.06 -14.97
CA GLN A 517 -2.85 11.33 -13.80
C GLN A 517 -3.76 10.15 -13.41
N VAL A 518 -5.09 10.33 -13.45
CA VAL A 518 -6.04 9.21 -13.23
C VAL A 518 -5.86 8.14 -14.30
N ALA A 519 -5.78 8.55 -15.58
CA ALA A 519 -5.54 7.62 -16.68
C ALA A 519 -4.18 6.90 -16.58
N ALA A 520 -3.18 7.58 -16.02
CA ALA A 520 -1.84 7.05 -15.75
C ALA A 520 -1.75 6.20 -14.47
N GLY A 521 -2.86 6.00 -13.73
CA GLY A 521 -2.86 5.19 -12.51
C GLY A 521 -2.25 5.88 -11.28
N ASN A 522 -2.13 7.21 -11.29
CA ASN A 522 -1.52 7.98 -10.21
C ASN A 522 -2.54 8.85 -9.45
N PRO A 523 -3.42 8.24 -8.63
CA PRO A 523 -4.46 8.97 -7.90
C PRO A 523 -3.88 9.98 -6.89
N ALA A 524 -2.67 9.75 -6.38
CA ALA A 524 -1.98 10.69 -5.49
C ALA A 524 -1.69 12.02 -6.19
N ARG A 525 -1.16 11.96 -7.42
CA ARG A 525 -0.86 13.14 -8.24
C ARG A 525 -2.12 13.77 -8.81
N ALA A 526 -3.13 12.97 -9.12
CA ALA A 526 -4.45 13.48 -9.50
C ALA A 526 -5.09 14.31 -8.38
N ALA A 527 -5.05 13.80 -7.15
CA ALA A 527 -5.52 14.52 -5.97
C ALA A 527 -4.78 15.86 -5.82
N GLU A 528 -3.46 15.88 -5.92
CA GLU A 528 -2.72 17.14 -5.83
C GLU A 528 -3.07 18.14 -6.94
N ALA A 529 -3.22 17.69 -8.20
CA ALA A 529 -3.64 18.58 -9.29
C ALA A 529 -5.04 19.19 -9.04
N LEU A 530 -5.98 18.38 -8.55
CA LEU A 530 -7.33 18.83 -8.18
C LEU A 530 -7.32 19.77 -6.96
N TYR A 531 -6.44 19.50 -6.00
CA TYR A 531 -6.24 20.36 -4.83
C TYR A 531 -5.75 21.75 -5.24
N VAL A 532 -4.74 21.83 -6.11
CA VAL A 532 -4.21 23.10 -6.62
C VAL A 532 -5.27 23.83 -7.46
N LEU A 533 -6.01 23.11 -8.30
CA LEU A 533 -7.16 23.66 -9.04
C LEU A 533 -8.20 24.26 -8.08
N ALA A 534 -8.60 23.52 -7.06
CA ALA A 534 -9.61 23.95 -6.11
C ALA A 534 -9.20 25.24 -5.38
N ILE A 535 -7.94 25.32 -4.94
CA ILE A 535 -7.39 26.53 -4.31
C ILE A 535 -7.50 27.72 -5.26
N GLY A 536 -7.07 27.57 -6.50
CA GLY A 536 -7.15 28.64 -7.49
C GLY A 536 -8.59 29.08 -7.77
N LEU A 537 -9.52 28.13 -7.88
CA LEU A 537 -10.95 28.41 -8.06
C LEU A 537 -11.56 29.13 -6.85
N GLN A 538 -11.14 28.80 -5.63
CA GLN A 538 -11.54 29.54 -4.43
C GLN A 538 -11.09 31.00 -4.52
N HIS A 539 -9.83 31.26 -4.90
CA HIS A 539 -9.30 32.63 -5.05
C HIS A 539 -10.01 33.42 -6.14
N ALA A 540 -10.46 32.75 -7.19
CA ALA A 540 -11.25 33.35 -8.26
C ALA A 540 -12.73 33.57 -7.89
N GLY A 541 -13.18 33.16 -6.69
CA GLY A 541 -14.59 33.22 -6.28
C GLY A 541 -15.49 32.16 -6.93
N ARG A 542 -14.93 31.20 -7.67
CA ARG A 542 -15.66 30.11 -8.36
C ARG A 542 -15.98 28.98 -7.39
N LEU A 543 -16.68 29.30 -6.31
CA LEU A 543 -16.86 28.45 -5.13
C LEU A 543 -17.53 27.10 -5.41
N LYS A 544 -18.48 27.04 -6.35
CA LYS A 544 -19.13 25.77 -6.76
C LYS A 544 -18.14 24.83 -7.45
N GLU A 545 -17.35 25.35 -8.38
CA GLU A 545 -16.36 24.55 -9.11
C GLU A 545 -15.22 24.13 -8.19
N ALA A 546 -14.82 24.99 -7.26
CA ALA A 546 -13.84 24.65 -6.23
C ALA A 546 -14.31 23.49 -5.34
N ARG A 547 -15.60 23.46 -5.00
CA ARG A 547 -16.21 22.36 -4.24
C ARG A 547 -16.15 21.06 -5.04
N ASP A 548 -16.55 21.09 -6.31
CA ASP A 548 -16.53 19.90 -7.18
C ASP A 548 -15.11 19.36 -7.39
N ALA A 549 -14.11 20.24 -7.48
CA ALA A 549 -12.70 19.87 -7.52
C ALA A 549 -12.24 19.22 -6.20
N LEU A 550 -12.60 19.78 -5.03
CA LEU A 550 -12.27 19.19 -3.72
C LEU A 550 -12.94 17.83 -3.48
N MET A 551 -14.17 17.64 -3.94
CA MET A 551 -14.84 16.34 -3.81
C MET A 551 -14.14 15.25 -4.63
N ARG A 552 -13.74 15.57 -5.87
CA ARG A 552 -12.94 14.65 -6.71
C ARG A 552 -11.55 14.43 -6.14
N GLU A 553 -10.94 15.48 -5.58
CA GLU A 553 -9.65 15.38 -4.89
C GLU A 553 -9.73 14.35 -3.75
N GLN A 554 -10.77 14.42 -2.92
CA GLN A 554 -10.96 13.47 -1.82
C GLN A 554 -11.14 12.03 -2.32
N GLU A 555 -11.89 11.83 -3.40
CA GLU A 555 -12.04 10.51 -4.02
C GLU A 555 -10.68 9.93 -4.45
N GLN A 556 -9.87 10.73 -5.14
CA GLN A 556 -8.53 10.32 -5.55
C GLN A 556 -7.57 10.14 -4.35
N GLY A 557 -7.65 11.00 -3.35
CA GLY A 557 -6.89 10.90 -2.11
C GLY A 557 -7.20 9.61 -1.34
N MET A 558 -8.48 9.24 -1.24
CA MET A 558 -8.89 7.95 -0.65
C MET A 558 -8.36 6.77 -1.47
N ALA A 559 -8.46 6.82 -2.80
CA ALA A 559 -7.92 5.78 -3.68
C ALA A 559 -6.40 5.62 -3.54
N ALA A 560 -5.68 6.69 -3.22
CA ALA A 560 -4.24 6.70 -2.99
C ALA A 560 -3.80 6.38 -1.53
N GLY A 561 -4.75 6.12 -0.63
CA GLY A 561 -4.47 5.96 0.81
C GLY A 561 -3.92 7.23 1.48
N LEU A 562 -4.15 8.40 0.89
CA LEU A 562 -3.69 9.70 1.37
C LEU A 562 -4.72 10.29 2.34
N THR A 563 -4.65 9.90 3.62
CA THR A 563 -5.55 10.45 4.64
C THR A 563 -5.23 11.89 5.04
N PHE A 564 -3.97 12.34 4.86
CA PHE A 564 -3.55 13.69 5.25
C PHE A 564 -4.28 14.80 4.50
N PHE A 565 -4.55 14.62 3.19
CA PHE A 565 -5.29 15.62 2.41
C PHE A 565 -6.77 15.68 2.78
N LEU A 566 -7.35 14.59 3.29
CA LEU A 566 -8.80 14.54 3.54
C LEU A 566 -9.25 15.57 4.56
N ASP A 567 -8.53 15.72 5.68
CA ASP A 567 -8.93 16.67 6.72
C ASP A 567 -8.67 18.12 6.32
N ASP A 568 -7.59 18.38 5.60
CA ASP A 568 -7.29 19.70 5.05
C ASP A 568 -8.30 20.10 3.94
N SER A 569 -8.67 19.18 3.05
CA SER A 569 -9.72 19.38 2.05
C SER A 569 -11.10 19.52 2.69
N ARG A 570 -11.40 18.81 3.77
CA ARG A 570 -12.64 19.01 4.56
C ARG A 570 -12.68 20.41 5.17
N CYS A 571 -11.57 20.91 5.71
CA CYS A 571 -11.50 22.30 6.16
C CYS A 571 -11.79 23.28 5.02
N LYS A 572 -11.23 23.06 3.83
CA LYS A 572 -11.50 23.92 2.67
C LYS A 572 -12.96 23.84 2.19
N LEU A 573 -13.58 22.66 2.26
CA LEU A 573 -15.00 22.48 1.95
C LEU A 573 -15.90 23.18 2.97
N LEU A 574 -15.57 23.10 4.26
CA LEU A 574 -16.25 23.87 5.31
C LEU A 574 -16.11 25.37 5.07
N GLY A 575 -14.89 25.87 4.82
CA GLY A 575 -14.65 27.28 4.49
C GLY A 575 -15.42 27.73 3.24
N ASN A 576 -15.48 26.87 2.22
CA ASN A 576 -16.27 27.11 1.01
C ASN A 576 -17.79 27.15 1.31
N ALA A 577 -18.29 26.27 2.16
CA ALA A 577 -19.69 26.27 2.61
C ALA A 577 -20.04 27.54 3.40
N VAL A 578 -19.15 28.00 4.29
CA VAL A 578 -19.28 29.29 5.01
C VAL A 578 -19.34 30.45 4.02
N LEU A 579 -18.44 30.51 3.03
CA LEU A 579 -18.43 31.57 2.01
C LEU A 579 -19.69 31.56 1.13
N ARG A 580 -20.27 30.39 0.86
CA ARG A 580 -21.54 30.24 0.12
C ARG A 580 -22.79 30.47 0.98
N GLY A 581 -22.66 30.51 2.31
CA GLY A 581 -23.79 30.54 3.23
C GLY A 581 -24.64 29.25 3.26
N ASP A 582 -24.04 28.09 2.92
CA ASP A 582 -24.75 26.81 2.87
C ASP A 582 -24.87 26.16 4.26
N GLN A 583 -25.97 26.45 4.96
CA GLN A 583 -26.19 26.00 6.34
C GLN A 583 -26.14 24.49 6.51
N ASN A 584 -26.69 23.73 5.54
CA ASN A 584 -26.78 22.28 5.65
C ASN A 584 -25.39 21.65 5.58
N GLU A 585 -24.59 22.10 4.62
CA GLU A 585 -23.23 21.60 4.41
C GLU A 585 -22.28 22.00 5.56
N ILE A 586 -22.46 23.20 6.12
CA ILE A 586 -21.74 23.63 7.33
C ILE A 586 -22.04 22.68 8.51
N GLN A 587 -23.33 22.44 8.80
CA GLN A 587 -23.72 21.55 9.90
C GLN A 587 -23.25 20.12 9.67
N GLU A 588 -23.30 19.63 8.44
CA GLU A 588 -22.76 18.32 8.07
C GLU A 588 -21.27 18.21 8.44
N TYR A 589 -20.45 19.18 8.04
CA TYR A 589 -19.02 19.16 8.35
C TYR A 589 -18.72 19.37 9.84
N LEU A 590 -19.47 20.22 10.54
CA LEU A 590 -19.30 20.43 11.99
C LEU A 590 -19.71 19.22 12.83
N SER A 591 -20.65 18.40 12.35
CA SER A 591 -21.13 17.20 13.06
C SER A 591 -20.16 16.02 13.01
N ARG A 592 -19.16 16.05 12.13
CA ARG A 592 -18.19 14.96 11.95
C ARG A 592 -17.05 15.06 12.99
N PRO A 593 -16.48 13.92 13.43
CA PRO A 593 -15.29 13.94 14.27
C PRO A 593 -14.09 14.48 13.47
N TRP A 594 -13.34 15.40 14.09
CA TRP A 594 -12.12 16.00 13.54
C TRP A 594 -10.91 15.54 14.34
N GLU A 595 -9.77 15.37 13.67
CA GLU A 595 -8.51 15.09 14.35
C GLU A 595 -8.02 16.33 15.13
N PRO A 596 -7.41 16.18 16.31
CA PRO A 596 -7.04 17.30 17.19
C PRO A 596 -6.05 18.32 16.58
N TRP A 597 -5.26 17.91 15.58
CA TRP A 597 -4.26 18.77 14.91
C TRP A 597 -4.83 19.52 13.71
N VAL A 598 -6.08 19.28 13.34
CA VAL A 598 -6.78 20.14 12.39
C VAL A 598 -7.15 21.38 13.21
N TRP A 599 -6.73 22.57 12.78
CA TRP A 599 -6.97 23.83 13.49
C TRP A 599 -7.79 24.88 12.71
N PRO A 600 -7.85 24.89 11.35
CA PRO A 600 -8.69 25.84 10.61
C PRO A 600 -10.20 25.65 10.83
N GLN A 601 -10.66 24.45 11.18
CA GLN A 601 -12.08 24.14 11.38
C GLN A 601 -12.70 24.91 12.56
N GLY A 602 -11.98 25.06 13.68
CA GLY A 602 -12.46 25.83 14.83
C GLY A 602 -12.65 27.30 14.48
N ILE A 603 -11.76 27.84 13.65
CA ILE A 603 -11.87 29.21 13.13
C ILE A 603 -13.12 29.34 12.24
N TYR A 604 -13.35 28.41 11.30
CA TYR A 604 -14.54 28.45 10.44
C TYR A 604 -15.85 28.28 11.20
N ALA A 605 -15.88 27.37 12.17
CA ALA A 605 -17.03 27.16 13.06
C ALA A 605 -17.35 28.42 13.88
N SER A 606 -16.31 29.12 14.36
CA SER A 606 -16.46 30.38 15.10
C SER A 606 -16.99 31.50 14.23
N TYR A 607 -16.49 31.64 12.99
CA TYR A 607 -17.04 32.60 12.03
C TYR A 607 -18.51 32.32 11.69
N TRP A 608 -18.87 31.04 11.53
CA TRP A 608 -20.26 30.66 11.32
C TRP A 608 -21.14 31.04 12.51
N ALA A 609 -20.72 30.68 13.73
CA ALA A 609 -21.43 31.00 14.95
C ALA A 609 -21.63 32.51 15.12
N LEU A 610 -20.60 33.32 14.80
CA LEU A 610 -20.69 34.77 14.74
C LEU A 610 -21.73 35.26 13.73
N LEU A 611 -21.72 34.72 12.50
CA LEU A 611 -22.68 35.08 11.44
C LEU A 611 -24.13 34.72 11.79
N THR A 612 -24.35 33.66 12.57
CA THR A 612 -25.67 33.25 13.04
C THR A 612 -26.09 33.87 14.37
N GLY A 613 -25.21 34.66 15.01
CA GLY A 613 -25.47 35.30 16.30
C GLY A 613 -25.40 34.35 17.51
N ASP A 614 -24.79 33.18 17.36
CA ASP A 614 -24.56 32.21 18.45
C ASP A 614 -23.20 32.48 19.12
N LEU A 615 -23.15 33.57 19.89
CA LEU A 615 -21.91 34.04 20.53
C LEU A 615 -21.37 33.06 21.58
N ASP A 616 -22.24 32.27 22.21
CA ASP A 616 -21.85 31.26 23.20
C ASP A 616 -21.14 30.07 22.52
N ALA A 617 -21.64 29.61 21.37
CA ALA A 617 -20.98 28.58 20.59
C ALA A 617 -19.68 29.08 19.94
N MET A 618 -19.63 30.34 19.51
CA MET A 618 -18.44 30.97 18.90
C MET A 618 -17.20 30.79 19.77
N GLU A 619 -17.27 31.11 21.06
CA GLU A 619 -16.12 31.00 21.95
C GLU A 619 -15.66 29.54 22.11
N SER A 620 -16.60 28.61 22.19
CA SER A 620 -16.30 27.17 22.33
C SER A 620 -15.56 26.58 21.13
N TYR A 621 -15.70 27.19 19.96
CA TYR A 621 -15.05 26.75 18.72
C TYR A 621 -13.66 27.36 18.48
N LEU A 622 -13.31 28.46 19.16
CA LEU A 622 -12.01 29.10 18.97
C LEU A 622 -10.88 28.18 19.48
N PRO A 623 -9.92 27.80 18.62
CA PRO A 623 -8.85 26.89 19.04
C PRO A 623 -7.91 27.57 20.04
N ASP A 624 -7.39 26.79 20.99
CA ASP A 624 -6.34 27.23 21.91
C ASP A 624 -5.02 27.43 21.13
N PRO A 625 -4.37 28.59 21.21
CA PRO A 625 -3.09 28.85 20.56
C PRO A 625 -1.99 27.84 20.95
N SER A 626 -2.06 27.22 22.12
CA SER A 626 -1.13 26.17 22.57
C SER A 626 -1.27 24.86 21.80
N GLY A 627 -2.40 24.64 21.12
CA GLY A 627 -2.67 23.50 20.25
C GLY A 627 -1.81 23.44 18.98
N SER A 628 -1.07 24.52 18.65
CA SER A 628 -0.16 24.59 17.49
C SER A 628 1.14 23.78 17.65
N GLY A 629 1.31 23.06 18.78
CA GLY A 629 2.54 22.33 19.07
C GLY A 629 3.77 23.24 19.26
N GLY A 630 3.55 24.53 19.55
CA GLY A 630 4.62 25.50 19.77
C GLY A 630 5.27 26.04 18.50
N VAL A 631 4.66 25.83 17.33
CA VAL A 631 5.12 26.39 16.06
C VAL A 631 4.75 27.88 15.99
N PRO A 632 5.71 28.83 16.05
CA PRO A 632 5.40 30.24 16.30
C PRO A 632 4.47 30.88 15.25
N TRP A 633 4.62 30.53 13.97
CA TRP A 633 3.79 31.09 12.90
C TRP A 633 2.35 30.57 12.96
N GLN A 634 2.14 29.28 13.25
CA GLN A 634 0.81 28.69 13.41
C GLN A 634 0.07 29.32 14.60
N THR A 635 0.77 29.49 15.73
CA THR A 635 0.25 30.24 16.89
C THR A 635 -0.15 31.66 16.49
N GLY A 636 0.69 32.34 15.70
CA GLY A 636 0.40 33.68 15.20
C GLY A 636 -0.90 33.77 14.40
N HIS A 637 -1.18 32.81 13.51
CA HIS A 637 -2.44 32.77 12.75
C HIS A 637 -3.67 32.56 13.64
N ILE A 638 -3.59 31.68 14.64
CA ILE A 638 -4.68 31.42 15.58
C ILE A 638 -4.99 32.70 16.39
N LEU A 639 -3.96 33.33 16.96
CA LEU A 639 -4.10 34.58 17.74
C LEU A 639 -4.70 35.70 16.89
N SER A 640 -4.24 35.83 15.63
CA SER A 640 -4.76 36.82 14.67
C SER A 640 -6.26 36.63 14.42
N ALA A 641 -6.70 35.41 14.09
CA ALA A 641 -8.10 35.12 13.82
C ALA A 641 -8.98 35.32 15.08
N ARG A 642 -8.50 34.89 16.26
CA ARG A 642 -9.20 35.09 17.54
C ARG A 642 -9.39 36.57 17.87
N ALA A 643 -8.34 37.38 17.72
CA ALA A 643 -8.41 38.81 17.97
C ALA A 643 -9.46 39.50 17.06
N GLN A 644 -9.53 39.11 15.78
CA GLN A 644 -10.52 39.64 14.84
C GLN A 644 -11.95 39.23 15.20
N ILE A 645 -12.17 37.93 15.46
CA ILE A 645 -13.49 37.38 15.80
C ILE A 645 -14.02 38.01 17.10
N LEU A 646 -13.19 38.10 18.15
CA LEU A 646 -13.56 38.71 19.43
C LEU A 646 -13.85 40.21 19.30
N ALA A 647 -13.06 40.93 18.48
CA ALA A 647 -13.32 42.34 18.20
C ALA A 647 -14.66 42.55 17.46
N LEU A 648 -14.97 41.70 16.48
CA LEU A 648 -16.25 41.74 15.76
C LEU A 648 -17.44 41.37 16.64
N ALA A 649 -17.24 40.48 17.61
CA ALA A 649 -18.23 40.11 18.63
C ALA A 649 -18.40 41.19 19.74
N GLY A 650 -17.49 42.16 19.82
CA GLY A 650 -17.53 43.26 20.80
C GLY A 650 -16.75 43.02 22.10
N ASP A 651 -15.99 41.92 22.22
CA ASP A 651 -15.12 41.63 23.38
C ASP A 651 -13.73 42.26 23.20
N ILE A 652 -13.69 43.59 23.31
CA ILE A 652 -12.49 44.40 23.10
C ILE A 652 -11.32 44.03 24.03
N PRO A 653 -11.49 43.86 25.36
CA PRO A 653 -10.37 43.57 26.26
C PRO A 653 -9.62 42.28 25.91
N ARG A 654 -10.37 41.24 25.51
CA ARG A 654 -9.76 39.96 25.12
C ARG A 654 -9.13 40.01 23.74
N ALA A 655 -9.75 40.72 22.80
CA ALA A 655 -9.15 40.98 21.49
C ALA A 655 -7.80 41.71 21.62
N GLU A 656 -7.68 42.68 22.54
CA GLU A 656 -6.42 43.37 22.85
C GLU A 656 -5.37 42.42 23.45
N LEU A 657 -5.77 41.48 24.32
CA LEU A 657 -4.87 40.48 24.90
C LEU A 657 -4.27 39.56 23.82
N GLU A 658 -5.12 39.00 22.95
CA GLU A 658 -4.69 38.13 21.85
C GLU A 658 -3.78 38.89 20.87
N ARG A 659 -4.09 40.17 20.62
CA ARG A 659 -3.26 41.07 19.81
C ARG A 659 -1.89 41.29 20.44
N ALA A 660 -1.81 41.59 21.73
CA ALA A 660 -0.55 41.78 22.44
C ALA A 660 0.31 40.50 22.46
N ALA A 661 -0.31 39.32 22.60
CA ALA A 661 0.39 38.05 22.50
C ALA A 661 0.98 37.82 21.09
N LEU A 662 0.24 38.19 20.04
CA LEU A 662 0.74 38.15 18.67
C LEU A 662 1.90 39.13 18.45
N GLU A 663 1.82 40.37 18.94
CA GLU A 663 2.90 41.36 18.85
C GLU A 663 4.20 40.85 19.48
N ALA A 664 4.10 40.15 20.62
CA ALA A 664 5.25 39.56 21.29
C ALA A 664 5.90 38.41 20.48
N LEU A 665 5.11 37.66 19.71
CA LEU A 665 5.59 36.55 18.86
C LEU A 665 6.15 37.03 17.53
N LEU A 666 5.69 38.18 17.03
CA LEU A 666 6.01 38.70 15.69
C LEU A 666 7.51 38.75 15.37
N PRO A 667 8.42 39.21 16.26
CA PRO A 667 9.86 39.21 15.98
C PRO A 667 10.45 37.81 15.80
N THR A 668 9.90 36.81 16.50
CA THR A 668 10.34 35.40 16.38
C THR A 668 9.91 34.82 15.03
N ILE A 669 8.69 35.16 14.58
CA ILE A 669 8.14 34.78 13.28
C ILE A 669 8.96 35.44 12.15
N GLU A 670 9.26 36.75 12.27
CA GLU A 670 10.09 37.49 11.32
C GLU A 670 11.54 37.00 11.26
N GLY A 671 12.11 36.60 12.41
CA GLY A 671 13.45 35.99 12.49
C GLY A 671 13.54 34.62 11.80
N GLN A 672 12.42 33.91 11.66
CA GLN A 672 12.32 32.64 10.92
C GLN A 672 12.13 32.84 9.39
N SER A 673 12.21 34.07 8.89
CA SER A 673 11.95 34.50 7.48
C SER A 673 12.67 33.76 6.35
N ARG A 674 13.68 32.90 6.62
CA ARG A 674 14.19 31.99 5.59
C ARG A 674 13.25 30.82 5.27
N GLN A 675 12.30 30.50 6.16
CA GLN A 675 11.33 29.41 6.00
C GLN A 675 9.88 29.89 5.88
N LEU A 676 9.59 31.14 6.24
CA LEU A 676 8.27 31.76 6.12
C LEU A 676 8.27 32.76 4.98
N ALA A 677 7.19 32.79 4.18
CA ALA A 677 7.06 33.79 3.13
C ALA A 677 6.90 35.19 3.77
N GLU A 678 7.53 36.22 3.21
CA GLU A 678 7.35 37.61 3.64
C GLU A 678 5.87 38.03 3.71
N SER A 679 5.00 37.35 2.95
CA SER A 679 3.54 37.50 2.96
C SER A 679 2.91 37.19 4.31
N ASP A 680 3.38 36.18 5.03
CA ASP A 680 2.80 35.77 6.32
C ASP A 680 3.13 36.80 7.40
N CYS A 681 4.34 37.38 7.35
CA CYS A 681 4.75 38.47 8.24
C CYS A 681 3.99 39.78 7.93
N ALA A 682 3.82 40.11 6.64
CA ALA A 682 3.02 41.26 6.22
C ALA A 682 1.54 41.12 6.64
N TYR A 683 1.00 39.91 6.54
CA TYR A 683 -0.36 39.57 6.95
C TYR A 683 -0.59 39.72 8.46
N LEU A 684 0.30 39.18 9.29
CA LEU A 684 0.20 39.33 10.73
C LEU A 684 0.26 40.80 11.16
N ARG A 685 1.02 41.65 10.44
CA ARG A 685 1.02 43.11 10.63
C ARG A 685 -0.32 43.75 10.25
N ILE A 686 -0.96 43.32 9.15
CA ILE A 686 -2.30 43.79 8.76
C ILE A 686 -3.34 43.49 9.86
N ALA A 687 -3.29 42.29 10.43
CA ALA A 687 -4.20 41.88 11.51
C ALA A 687 -4.01 42.68 12.82
N LEU A 688 -2.79 43.12 13.13
CA LEU A 688 -2.46 43.91 14.32
C LEU A 688 -2.98 45.35 14.24
N PHE A 689 -2.87 45.98 13.07
CA PHE A 689 -3.15 47.42 12.91
C PHE A 689 -4.54 47.73 12.35
N GLY A 690 -5.32 46.71 11.95
CA GLY A 690 -6.67 46.91 11.40
C GLY A 690 -6.68 47.75 10.12
N MET A 691 -5.55 47.82 9.42
CA MET A 691 -5.39 48.60 8.20
C MET A 691 -5.78 47.75 6.98
N PRO A 692 -6.46 48.30 5.97
CA PRO A 692 -6.61 47.60 4.70
C PRO A 692 -5.22 47.31 4.11
N PRO A 693 -4.97 46.11 3.58
CA PRO A 693 -3.69 45.78 2.97
C PRO A 693 -3.37 46.78 1.86
N MET A 694 -2.13 47.25 1.80
CA MET A 694 -1.68 48.11 0.71
C MET A 694 -1.80 47.35 -0.62
N PRO A 695 -2.10 48.02 -1.75
CA PRO A 695 -2.21 47.38 -3.07
C PRO A 695 -1.04 46.46 -3.41
N SER A 696 0.18 46.88 -3.08
CA SER A 696 1.40 46.09 -3.28
C SER A 696 1.48 44.82 -2.43
N GLN A 697 0.87 44.80 -1.24
CA GLN A 697 0.80 43.62 -0.37
C GLN A 697 -0.25 42.63 -0.88
N VAL A 698 -1.34 43.14 -1.46
CA VAL A 698 -2.38 42.33 -2.11
C VAL A 698 -1.83 41.70 -3.39
N GLU A 699 -1.18 42.47 -4.26
CA GLU A 699 -0.51 41.97 -5.46
C GLU A 699 0.56 40.91 -5.12
N PHE A 700 1.42 41.20 -4.13
CA PHE A 700 2.47 40.27 -3.70
C PHE A 700 1.90 38.97 -3.12
N ALA A 701 0.85 39.06 -2.30
CA ALA A 701 0.32 37.87 -1.66
C ALA A 701 -0.55 37.04 -2.62
N LEU A 702 -1.30 37.67 -3.54
CA LEU A 702 -1.98 37.01 -4.65
C LEU A 702 -1.03 36.37 -5.68
N SER A 703 0.25 36.78 -5.71
CA SER A 703 1.27 36.18 -6.59
C SER A 703 1.79 34.82 -6.12
N ARG A 704 1.40 34.33 -4.91
CA ARG A 704 1.86 33.04 -4.36
C ARG A 704 0.70 32.08 -4.02
N PRO A 705 0.73 30.80 -4.43
CA PRO A 705 -0.37 29.84 -4.22
C PRO A 705 -0.63 29.41 -2.76
N ALA A 706 0.38 29.45 -1.89
CA ALA A 706 0.29 28.92 -0.52
C ALA A 706 -0.21 29.93 0.53
N ALA A 707 -0.01 31.23 0.29
CA ALA A 707 -0.42 32.31 1.20
C ALA A 707 -1.88 32.75 0.99
N THR A 708 -2.52 32.31 -0.08
CA THR A 708 -3.76 32.89 -0.62
C THR A 708 -5.04 32.24 -0.13
N SER A 709 -5.00 30.96 0.26
CA SER A 709 -6.13 30.31 0.94
C SER A 709 -6.51 31.05 2.22
N TRP A 710 -5.53 31.67 2.89
CA TRP A 710 -5.70 32.43 4.13
C TRP A 710 -6.14 33.88 3.94
N LEU A 711 -5.72 34.53 2.84
CA LEU A 711 -6.16 35.89 2.48
C LEU A 711 -7.68 35.98 2.34
N LEU A 712 -8.32 34.99 1.70
CA LEU A 712 -9.77 34.93 1.59
C LEU A 712 -10.49 34.94 2.95
N PHE A 713 -9.88 34.42 4.01
CA PHE A 713 -10.51 34.32 5.34
C PHE A 713 -10.25 35.53 6.23
N SER A 714 -9.12 36.20 6.05
CA SER A 714 -8.85 37.48 6.71
C SER A 714 -9.77 38.63 6.25
N TRP A 715 -10.53 38.37 5.19
CA TRP A 715 -11.43 39.31 4.52
C TRP A 715 -12.87 39.19 5.02
N VAL A 716 -13.18 38.20 5.86
CA VAL A 716 -14.53 37.96 6.39
C VAL A 716 -15.04 39.15 7.24
N GLY A 717 -14.14 39.97 7.81
CA GLY A 717 -14.48 41.18 8.56
C GLY A 717 -14.67 42.47 7.75
N PHE A 718 -14.36 42.49 6.44
CA PHE A 718 -14.50 43.68 5.60
C PHE A 718 -15.79 43.63 4.77
N GLN A 719 -16.49 44.77 4.67
CA GLN A 719 -17.66 44.88 3.79
C GLN A 719 -17.26 44.56 2.34
N PRO A 720 -18.11 43.89 1.54
CA PRO A 720 -17.82 43.56 0.13
C PRO A 720 -17.29 44.76 -0.67
N ARG A 721 -17.82 45.95 -0.39
CA ARG A 721 -17.36 47.22 -0.96
C ARG A 721 -15.94 47.60 -0.59
N GLN A 722 -15.52 47.41 0.66
CA GLN A 722 -14.15 47.71 1.11
C GLN A 722 -13.16 46.75 0.46
N ARG A 723 -13.52 45.47 0.35
CA ARG A 723 -12.74 44.44 -0.35
C ARG A 723 -12.57 44.76 -1.83
N ALA A 724 -13.65 45.20 -2.47
CA ALA A 724 -13.63 45.63 -3.86
C ALA A 724 -12.78 46.89 -4.08
N GLU A 725 -12.86 47.89 -3.20
CA GLU A 725 -12.04 49.11 -3.28
C GLU A 725 -10.53 48.80 -3.19
N ILE A 726 -10.15 47.83 -2.35
CA ILE A 726 -8.78 47.33 -2.21
C ILE A 726 -8.32 46.57 -3.46
N LEU A 727 -9.17 45.68 -4.01
CA LEU A 727 -8.88 44.95 -5.24
C LEU A 727 -8.79 45.86 -6.47
N ILE A 728 -9.62 46.91 -6.54
CA ILE A 728 -9.57 47.94 -7.58
C ILE A 728 -8.25 48.72 -7.47
N ALA A 729 -7.85 49.09 -6.26
CA ALA A 729 -6.57 49.77 -6.03
C ALA A 729 -5.34 48.90 -6.37
N ALA A 730 -5.48 47.56 -6.28
CA ALA A 730 -4.49 46.55 -6.65
C ALA A 730 -4.61 46.06 -8.10
N GLY A 731 -5.40 46.71 -8.97
CA GLY A 731 -5.52 46.35 -10.38
C GLY A 731 -6.34 45.10 -10.71
N HIS A 732 -6.93 44.43 -9.71
CA HIS A 732 -7.71 43.20 -9.86
C HIS A 732 -9.21 43.47 -10.10
N LEU A 733 -9.52 44.17 -11.19
CA LEU A 733 -10.87 44.67 -11.51
C LEU A 733 -11.92 43.55 -11.70
N ALA A 734 -11.54 42.39 -12.21
CA ALA A 734 -12.46 41.25 -12.40
C ALA A 734 -12.88 40.62 -11.07
N ALA A 735 -11.93 40.41 -10.15
CA ALA A 735 -12.21 39.91 -8.80
C ALA A 735 -13.05 40.91 -7.99
N ALA A 736 -12.75 42.21 -8.12
CA ALA A 736 -13.55 43.27 -7.51
C ALA A 736 -14.99 43.29 -8.06
N GLY A 737 -15.16 43.12 -9.37
CA GLY A 737 -16.46 43.03 -10.02
C GLY A 737 -17.29 41.82 -9.56
N SER A 738 -16.67 40.66 -9.40
CA SER A 738 -17.32 39.45 -8.89
C SER A 738 -17.77 39.61 -7.43
N LEU A 739 -16.91 40.17 -6.58
CA LEU A 739 -17.23 40.47 -5.17
C LEU A 739 -18.39 41.47 -5.01
N LEU A 740 -18.45 42.49 -5.87
CA LEU A 740 -19.55 43.46 -5.88
C LEU A 740 -20.85 42.88 -6.43
N ALA A 741 -20.77 41.96 -7.40
CA ALA A 741 -21.93 41.28 -7.97
C ALA A 741 -22.57 40.30 -6.96
N GLU A 742 -21.75 39.60 -6.16
CA GLU A 742 -22.23 38.70 -5.09
C GLU A 742 -22.71 39.46 -3.84
N GLY A 743 -22.08 40.61 -3.52
CA GLY A 743 -22.47 41.44 -2.38
C GLY A 743 -23.80 42.20 -2.54
N LEU A 744 -24.35 42.29 -3.76
CA LEU A 744 -25.70 42.84 -4.00
C LEU A 744 -26.83 41.84 -3.65
N ALA A 745 -26.50 40.62 -3.27
CA ALA A 745 -27.45 39.57 -2.86
C ALA A 745 -27.49 39.31 -1.33
N TRP A 746 -26.72 40.06 -0.52
CA TRP A 746 -26.70 39.97 0.94
C TRP A 746 -27.57 41.03 1.62
#